data_AF-A0A3B4F1Y4-F1
#
_entry.id   AF-A0A3B4F1Y4-F1
#
_cell.length_a   1.000
_cell.length_b   1.000
_cell.length_c   1.000
_cell.angle_alpha   90.00
_cell.angle_beta   90.00
_cell.angle_gamma   90.00
#
_symmetry.space_group_name_H-M   'P 1'
#
loop_
_entity.id
_entity.type
_entity.pdbx_description
1 polymer ?
#
loop_
_entity_poly.entity_id
_entity_poly.type
_entity_poly.pdbx_seq_one_letter_code
_entity_poly.pdbx_strand_id
1 'polypeptide(L)'
;LNMAMEAADMIIVAIYFILVLGIGFLAMWKANRNTVSGYFLAGRSMNWAAVGASLFVSNIGSEHFIGLAGSGAASGLSVAAWELNAVLLLQFLGWVFIPVYIQCGIYTMPEYLSKRYGGNRLKVYFAALSLVLYIFTKLSVDLYSGALFIKESLGWNLYLSILLLIAMTALLTISGGLVAVIYTDTVQAFLMIAGALCLTGISLVKVGGFEGVRHGYMEATPNISAILLSSPNLTYSESCYNHAIPKPDSLKILREAQDPDLPWLGFLLGQTPASIWYWCADQVIVQRVLAAKNIAHAKGSTIMAGFLKILPMFIIVIPGMISRILFADDLACISPEHCIEVCGSAAGCSNVAYPRLVMSVMPVGLRGLMMAVMIAALMSDLDSIFNSASTIFTLDIYKMLRKQASSRELMIVGRLFVLFMVIISIAWVPVIIEMQGGQIFYYIQEVSDYLTPPIAALFLLGILWRRCNETGAFWGGMVGFFLGALRLVLAFVYREPLCDQPDERPSFIKDIHYMYVAAILFWISSVVAVVVSLCTPPPEEGQIQTTTLWGLNKRKKLKNQGRNAEKDVNVLKPLNHSAFNGNGVLGEEQCHKDPNLLNGSETNLENGQSGSSNNVTASDIETIYSVQNGGCAQSSGSKMVENEERRGVEEEDESCGAGDAKEERGCCIKVLDWFCGFKEELSKDQVITVQEQEKMVEELLYEPPTTRIILNIALVVVCSVGIFLFIYFSL
;
A
#
# COMPACT_ATOMS: atom_id res chain seq x y z
N LEU A 1 -19.55 -33.35 -11.57
CA LEU A 1 -19.90 -32.92 -12.94
C LEU A 1 -18.59 -32.62 -13.68
N ASN A 2 -18.39 -33.03 -14.95
CA ASN A 2 -17.14 -32.70 -15.67
C ASN A 2 -17.18 -31.25 -16.19
N MET A 3 -16.86 -30.30 -15.31
CA MET A 3 -16.87 -28.86 -15.57
C MET A 3 -15.62 -28.39 -16.34
N ALA A 4 -15.33 -29.05 -17.46
CA ALA A 4 -14.23 -28.66 -18.33
C ALA A 4 -14.51 -27.32 -19.04
N MET A 5 -13.45 -26.53 -19.23
CA MET A 5 -13.45 -25.37 -20.11
C MET A 5 -13.67 -25.78 -21.56
N GLU A 6 -14.48 -25.02 -22.30
CA GLU A 6 -14.65 -25.25 -23.73
C GLU A 6 -13.54 -24.54 -24.52
N ALA A 7 -13.32 -24.97 -25.78
CA ALA A 7 -12.29 -24.37 -26.63
C ALA A 7 -12.49 -22.85 -26.82
N ALA A 8 -13.74 -22.38 -26.86
CA ALA A 8 -14.06 -20.96 -26.93
C ALA A 8 -13.65 -20.17 -25.67
N ASP A 9 -13.78 -20.76 -24.48
CA ASP A 9 -13.31 -20.15 -23.23
C ASP A 9 -11.77 -20.01 -23.25
N MET A 10 -11.06 -21.09 -23.62
CA MET A 10 -9.59 -21.12 -23.72
C MET A 10 -9.05 -20.10 -24.72
N ILE A 11 -9.71 -19.93 -25.87
CA ILE A 11 -9.35 -18.93 -26.88
C ILE A 11 -9.50 -17.51 -26.32
N ILE A 12 -10.59 -17.23 -25.59
CA ILE A 12 -10.82 -15.90 -24.99
C ILE A 12 -9.80 -15.60 -23.88
N VAL A 13 -9.44 -16.60 -23.06
CA VAL A 13 -8.34 -16.48 -22.08
C VAL A 13 -7.01 -16.14 -22.78
N ALA A 14 -6.67 -16.82 -23.87
CA ALA A 14 -5.44 -16.56 -24.62
C ALA A 14 -5.43 -15.15 -25.25
N ILE A 15 -6.53 -14.72 -25.88
CA ILE A 15 -6.68 -13.38 -26.46
C ILE A 15 -6.53 -12.30 -25.37
N TYR A 16 -7.11 -12.51 -24.19
CA TYR A 16 -7.00 -11.59 -23.07
C TYR A 16 -5.55 -11.43 -22.58
N PHE A 17 -4.80 -12.53 -22.39
CA PHE A 17 -3.40 -12.44 -21.99
C PHE A 17 -2.53 -11.76 -23.05
N ILE A 18 -2.77 -12.02 -24.35
CA ILE A 18 -2.08 -11.32 -25.44
C ILE A 18 -2.37 -9.81 -25.40
N LEU A 19 -3.60 -9.40 -25.10
CA LEU A 19 -3.98 -8.00 -24.95
C LEU A 19 -3.30 -7.34 -23.73
N VAL A 20 -3.29 -7.99 -22.57
CA VAL A 20 -2.63 -7.48 -21.35
C VAL A 20 -1.12 -7.35 -21.55
N LEU A 21 -0.46 -8.38 -22.10
CA LEU A 21 0.96 -8.36 -22.45
C LEU A 21 1.29 -7.25 -23.46
N GLY A 22 0.44 -7.07 -24.48
CA GLY A 22 0.58 -6.00 -25.47
C GLY A 22 0.48 -4.61 -24.87
N ILE A 23 -0.52 -4.35 -24.01
CA ILE A 23 -0.68 -3.06 -23.32
C ILE A 23 0.48 -2.80 -22.37
N GLY A 24 0.92 -3.82 -21.62
CA GLY A 24 2.13 -3.75 -20.79
C GLY A 24 3.35 -3.34 -21.61
N PHE A 25 3.61 -4.00 -22.75
CA PHE A 25 4.76 -3.72 -23.61
C PHE A 25 4.72 -2.31 -24.23
N LEU A 26 3.54 -1.84 -24.64
CA LEU A 26 3.35 -0.47 -25.13
C LEU A 26 3.61 0.58 -24.03
N ALA A 27 3.21 0.30 -22.78
CA ALA A 27 3.53 1.15 -21.64
C ALA A 27 5.05 1.12 -21.32
N MET A 28 5.69 -0.05 -21.35
CA MET A 28 7.14 -0.22 -21.14
C MET A 28 8.00 0.57 -22.14
N TRP A 29 7.57 0.68 -23.40
CA TRP A 29 8.30 1.43 -24.43
C TRP A 29 8.17 2.94 -24.20
N LYS A 30 7.01 3.39 -23.69
CA LYS A 30 6.73 4.81 -23.43
C LYS A 30 7.26 5.32 -22.08
N ALA A 31 7.65 4.43 -21.17
CA ALA A 31 8.14 4.76 -19.83
C ALA A 31 9.65 5.06 -19.80
N ASN A 32 10.03 6.17 -19.14
CA ASN A 32 11.42 6.62 -19.05
C ASN A 32 12.15 5.89 -17.90
N ARG A 33 13.10 5.00 -18.22
CA ARG A 33 13.59 3.94 -17.30
C ARG A 33 14.74 4.36 -16.38
N ASN A 34 15.42 5.46 -16.67
CA ASN A 34 16.78 5.73 -16.17
C ASN A 34 16.84 6.19 -14.70
N THR A 35 15.71 6.23 -13.95
CA THR A 35 15.69 6.70 -12.55
C THR A 35 14.88 5.81 -11.61
N VAL A 36 15.34 5.71 -10.37
CA VAL A 36 14.68 5.00 -9.26
C VAL A 36 13.26 5.53 -9.00
N SER A 37 13.04 6.84 -9.16
CA SER A 37 11.71 7.48 -9.06
C SER A 37 10.78 7.11 -10.23
N GLY A 38 11.33 6.92 -11.43
CA GLY A 38 10.58 6.41 -12.59
C GLY A 38 10.06 5.00 -12.35
N TYR A 39 10.90 4.11 -11.81
CA TYR A 39 10.53 2.72 -11.53
C TYR A 39 9.52 2.60 -10.36
N PHE A 40 9.77 3.25 -9.22
CA PHE A 40 8.96 3.08 -8.01
C PHE A 40 7.78 4.05 -7.82
N LEU A 41 7.71 5.19 -8.52
CA LEU A 41 6.61 6.16 -8.41
C LEU A 41 5.99 6.57 -9.76
N ALA A 42 6.26 5.82 -10.85
CA ALA A 42 5.75 6.12 -12.19
C ALA A 42 6.01 7.59 -12.64
N GLY A 43 7.11 8.18 -12.14
CA GLY A 43 7.49 9.57 -12.38
C GLY A 43 6.51 10.62 -11.86
N ARG A 44 5.59 10.29 -10.93
CA ARG A 44 4.50 11.16 -10.46
C ARG A 44 3.70 11.81 -11.60
N SER A 45 3.35 11.02 -12.62
CA SER A 45 2.68 11.51 -13.84
C SER A 45 1.22 11.04 -13.97
N MET A 46 0.73 10.21 -13.06
CA MET A 46 -0.54 9.49 -13.23
C MET A 46 -1.78 10.38 -13.05
N ASN A 47 -2.83 10.05 -13.81
CA ASN A 47 -4.12 10.73 -13.72
C ASN A 47 -5.00 10.12 -12.60
N TRP A 48 -6.07 10.82 -12.19
CA TRP A 48 -6.89 10.40 -11.04
C TRP A 48 -7.69 9.12 -11.32
N ALA A 49 -8.05 8.86 -12.59
CA ALA A 49 -8.85 7.72 -12.98
C ALA A 49 -8.02 6.42 -12.96
N ALA A 50 -6.81 6.46 -13.50
CA ALA A 50 -5.88 5.33 -13.48
C ALA A 50 -5.45 4.97 -12.05
N VAL A 51 -5.12 5.98 -11.23
CA VAL A 51 -4.82 5.74 -9.80
C VAL A 51 -6.07 5.23 -9.06
N GLY A 52 -7.26 5.77 -9.31
CA GLY A 52 -8.51 5.32 -8.68
C GLY A 52 -8.89 3.89 -9.03
N ALA A 53 -8.76 3.50 -10.30
CA ALA A 53 -8.96 2.13 -10.77
C ALA A 53 -7.91 1.18 -10.19
N SER A 54 -6.66 1.61 -10.13
CA SER A 54 -5.53 0.84 -9.60
C SER A 54 -5.61 0.64 -8.07
N LEU A 55 -6.08 1.62 -7.31
CA LEU A 55 -6.37 1.47 -5.88
C LEU A 55 -7.50 0.47 -5.58
N PHE A 56 -8.49 0.39 -6.48
CA PHE A 56 -9.57 -0.58 -6.38
C PHE A 56 -9.09 -1.98 -6.77
N VAL A 57 -8.31 -2.10 -7.84
CA VAL A 57 -7.75 -3.37 -8.30
C VAL A 57 -6.75 -3.97 -7.31
N SER A 58 -5.78 -3.20 -6.80
CA SER A 58 -4.75 -3.70 -5.86
C SER A 58 -5.25 -3.90 -4.42
N ASN A 59 -6.50 -4.33 -4.33
CA ASN A 59 -7.22 -4.72 -3.15
C ASN A 59 -8.26 -5.79 -3.54
N ILE A 60 -9.04 -5.61 -4.61
CA ILE A 60 -10.01 -6.60 -5.10
C ILE A 60 -9.33 -7.73 -5.88
N GLY A 61 -8.52 -8.52 -5.16
CA GLY A 61 -7.83 -9.72 -5.64
C GLY A 61 -8.58 -11.03 -5.39
N SER A 62 -7.88 -12.18 -5.45
CA SER A 62 -8.53 -13.46 -5.13
C SER A 62 -8.98 -13.57 -3.68
N GLU A 63 -8.29 -12.91 -2.76
CA GLU A 63 -8.70 -12.84 -1.35
C GLU A 63 -10.14 -12.27 -1.19
N HIS A 64 -10.59 -11.41 -2.11
CA HIS A 64 -11.97 -10.94 -2.17
C HIS A 64 -12.86 -11.92 -2.97
N PHE A 65 -12.48 -12.31 -4.18
CA PHE A 65 -13.32 -13.20 -5.00
C PHE A 65 -13.53 -14.60 -4.41
N ILE A 66 -12.64 -15.10 -3.56
CA ILE A 66 -12.74 -16.40 -2.88
C ILE A 66 -13.05 -16.22 -1.40
N GLY A 67 -12.30 -15.37 -0.69
CA GLY A 67 -12.49 -15.16 0.74
C GLY A 67 -13.74 -14.35 1.07
N LEU A 68 -13.88 -13.15 0.51
CA LEU A 68 -15.04 -12.29 0.78
C LEU A 68 -16.33 -12.91 0.22
N ALA A 69 -16.29 -13.49 -0.98
CA ALA A 69 -17.45 -14.21 -1.54
C ALA A 69 -17.80 -15.48 -0.74
N GLY A 70 -16.80 -16.30 -0.38
CA GLY A 70 -17.00 -17.51 0.40
C GLY A 70 -17.50 -17.23 1.82
N SER A 71 -17.05 -16.14 2.42
CA SER A 71 -17.59 -15.65 3.69
C SER A 71 -18.99 -15.06 3.53
N GLY A 72 -19.30 -14.47 2.38
CA GLY A 72 -20.68 -14.12 1.99
C GLY A 72 -21.59 -15.34 1.88
N ALA A 73 -21.08 -16.47 1.36
CA ALA A 73 -21.80 -17.74 1.36
C ALA A 73 -22.03 -18.24 2.81
N ALA A 74 -20.99 -18.28 3.65
CA ALA A 74 -21.09 -18.80 5.03
C ALA A 74 -21.90 -17.92 6.00
N SER A 75 -21.70 -16.60 5.95
CA SER A 75 -22.10 -15.63 6.99
C SER A 75 -22.90 -14.42 6.46
N GLY A 76 -23.31 -14.45 5.19
CA GLY A 76 -24.23 -13.49 4.59
C GLY A 76 -23.64 -12.10 4.36
N LEU A 77 -24.46 -11.07 4.59
CA LEU A 77 -24.10 -9.67 4.31
C LEU A 77 -23.08 -9.08 5.29
N SER A 78 -22.85 -9.71 6.45
CA SER A 78 -21.90 -9.28 7.48
C SER A 78 -20.58 -8.75 6.90
N VAL A 79 -19.91 -9.54 6.05
CA VAL A 79 -18.61 -9.20 5.47
C VAL A 79 -18.58 -7.95 4.58
N ALA A 80 -19.73 -7.43 4.15
CA ALA A 80 -19.79 -6.12 3.47
C ALA A 80 -19.37 -4.94 4.38
N ALA A 81 -19.27 -5.14 5.70
CA ALA A 81 -18.80 -4.12 6.64
C ALA A 81 -17.42 -3.55 6.27
N TRP A 82 -16.46 -4.42 5.92
CA TRP A 82 -15.10 -4.01 5.54
C TRP A 82 -15.10 -3.11 4.29
N GLU A 83 -15.94 -3.44 3.31
CA GLU A 83 -16.05 -2.72 2.05
C GLU A 83 -16.63 -1.32 2.24
N LEU A 84 -17.70 -1.20 3.03
CA LEU A 84 -18.33 0.09 3.34
C LEU A 84 -17.46 0.93 4.30
N ASN A 85 -16.73 0.31 5.23
CA ASN A 85 -15.73 0.98 6.08
C ASN A 85 -14.57 1.57 5.24
N ALA A 86 -14.12 0.85 4.20
CA ALA A 86 -13.09 1.33 3.27
C ALA A 86 -13.50 2.63 2.53
N VAL A 87 -14.79 2.80 2.21
CA VAL A 87 -15.31 4.03 1.55
C VAL A 87 -14.91 5.30 2.32
N LEU A 88 -14.96 5.25 3.65
CA LEU A 88 -14.62 6.36 4.54
C LEU A 88 -13.11 6.51 4.73
N LEU A 89 -12.40 5.39 4.94
CA LEU A 89 -10.96 5.39 5.19
C LEU A 89 -10.13 5.81 3.98
N LEU A 90 -10.60 5.53 2.76
CA LEU A 90 -10.02 6.11 1.54
C LEU A 90 -10.08 7.65 1.52
N GLN A 91 -11.13 8.27 2.06
CA GLN A 91 -11.18 9.74 2.13
C GLN A 91 -10.35 10.29 3.29
N PHE A 92 -10.21 9.52 4.38
CA PHE A 92 -9.28 9.83 5.46
C PHE A 92 -7.82 9.87 4.95
N LEU A 93 -7.43 8.89 4.14
CA LEU A 93 -6.17 8.91 3.37
C LEU A 93 -6.04 10.20 2.55
N GLY A 94 -7.02 10.49 1.68
CA GLY A 94 -6.96 11.60 0.72
C GLY A 94 -6.92 13.02 1.33
N TRP A 95 -7.59 13.25 2.47
CA TRP A 95 -7.68 14.57 3.10
C TRP A 95 -6.77 14.79 4.30
N VAL A 96 -6.32 13.73 4.99
CA VAL A 96 -5.49 13.85 6.22
C VAL A 96 -4.06 13.37 5.99
N PHE A 97 -3.86 12.20 5.37
CA PHE A 97 -2.54 11.57 5.28
C PHE A 97 -1.76 12.06 4.05
N ILE A 98 -2.34 11.98 2.86
CA ILE A 98 -1.67 12.34 1.60
C ILE A 98 -1.11 13.79 1.58
N PRO A 99 -1.81 14.82 2.10
CA PRO A 99 -1.24 16.17 2.17
C PRO A 99 0.05 16.25 2.99
N VAL A 100 0.19 15.41 4.02
CA VAL A 100 1.39 15.34 4.87
C VAL A 100 2.48 14.51 4.17
N TYR A 101 2.13 13.37 3.58
CA TYR A 101 3.08 12.52 2.86
C TYR A 101 3.70 13.23 1.64
N ILE A 102 2.91 13.96 0.85
CA ILE A 102 3.44 14.79 -0.25
C ILE A 102 4.35 15.91 0.30
N GLN A 103 3.98 16.56 1.42
CA GLN A 103 4.83 17.59 2.04
C GLN A 103 6.16 17.01 2.57
N CYS A 104 6.16 15.78 3.10
CA CYS A 104 7.36 15.10 3.59
C CYS A 104 8.30 14.65 2.46
N GLY A 105 7.85 14.67 1.20
CA GLY A 105 8.62 14.20 0.05
C GLY A 105 9.04 12.72 0.15
N ILE A 106 8.25 11.89 0.83
CA ILE A 106 8.57 10.47 1.06
C ILE A 106 8.33 9.60 -0.17
N TYR A 107 9.00 8.45 -0.17
CA TYR A 107 8.80 7.33 -1.07
C TYR A 107 8.24 6.11 -0.34
N THR A 108 8.54 5.97 0.97
CA THR A 108 8.09 4.82 1.76
C THR A 108 7.49 5.19 3.11
N MET A 109 6.63 4.31 3.63
CA MET A 109 6.00 4.49 4.94
C MET A 109 6.98 4.33 6.13
N PRO A 110 8.02 3.45 6.09
CA PRO A 110 9.11 3.49 7.07
C PRO A 110 9.94 4.78 7.03
N GLU A 111 10.11 5.41 5.86
CA GLU A 111 10.75 6.73 5.73
C GLU A 111 9.94 7.84 6.42
N TYR A 112 8.60 7.81 6.33
CA TYR A 112 7.74 8.73 7.10
C TYR A 112 8.01 8.64 8.60
N LEU A 113 8.04 7.43 9.17
CA LEU A 113 8.29 7.24 10.60
C LEU A 113 9.67 7.78 11.00
N SER A 114 10.70 7.54 10.19
CA SER A 114 12.04 8.09 10.42
C SER A 114 12.08 9.62 10.38
N LYS A 115 11.37 10.26 9.44
CA LYS A 115 11.24 11.73 9.37
C LYS A 115 10.40 12.31 10.52
N ARG A 116 9.32 11.64 10.92
CA ARG A 116 8.39 12.10 11.98
C ARG A 116 8.96 11.97 13.38
N TYR A 117 9.64 10.88 13.68
CA TYR A 117 10.10 10.55 15.03
C TYR A 117 11.61 10.71 15.20
N GLY A 118 12.38 10.60 14.12
CA GLY A 118 13.84 10.55 14.16
C GLY A 118 14.39 9.14 14.31
N GLY A 119 15.68 8.99 14.01
CA GLY A 119 16.40 7.74 14.14
C GLY A 119 15.93 6.62 13.18
N ASN A 120 16.47 5.42 13.42
CA ASN A 120 16.29 4.25 12.56
C ASN A 120 15.49 3.11 13.20
N ARG A 121 15.22 3.16 14.52
CA ARG A 121 14.63 2.03 15.28
C ARG A 121 13.22 1.72 14.81
N LEU A 122 12.36 2.74 14.83
CA LEU A 122 10.96 2.64 14.40
C LEU A 122 10.83 2.34 12.89
N LYS A 123 11.77 2.85 12.08
CA LYS A 123 11.90 2.55 10.65
C LYS A 123 12.13 1.06 10.40
N VAL A 124 13.16 0.47 11.02
CA VAL A 124 13.47 -0.97 10.87
C VAL A 124 12.36 -1.85 11.43
N TYR A 125 11.82 -1.50 12.61
CA TYR A 125 10.68 -2.20 13.22
C TYR A 125 9.49 -2.31 12.26
N PHE A 126 9.02 -1.18 11.72
CA PHE A 126 7.86 -1.16 10.84
C PHE A 126 8.15 -1.79 9.45
N ALA A 127 9.36 -1.59 8.90
CA ALA A 127 9.78 -2.25 7.67
C ALA A 127 9.78 -3.78 7.80
N ALA A 128 10.40 -4.31 8.87
CA ALA A 128 10.44 -5.75 9.13
C ALA A 128 9.04 -6.33 9.37
N LEU A 129 8.22 -5.68 10.20
CA LEU A 129 6.85 -6.13 10.49
C LEU A 129 5.96 -6.13 9.24
N SER A 130 6.08 -5.11 8.37
CA SER A 130 5.33 -5.05 7.11
C SER A 130 5.74 -6.16 6.14
N LEU A 131 7.03 -6.47 6.03
CA LEU A 131 7.53 -7.57 5.18
C LEU A 131 7.09 -8.94 5.69
N VAL A 132 7.07 -9.16 7.01
CA VAL A 132 6.55 -10.38 7.63
C VAL A 132 5.04 -10.53 7.39
N LEU A 133 4.26 -9.45 7.56
CA LEU A 133 2.84 -9.43 7.23
C LEU A 133 2.60 -9.76 5.74
N TYR A 134 3.35 -9.15 4.83
CA TYR A 134 3.19 -9.41 3.39
C TYR A 134 3.42 -10.88 3.01
N ILE A 135 4.29 -11.62 3.72
CA ILE A 135 4.40 -13.07 3.54
C ILE A 135 3.10 -13.74 4.00
N PHE A 136 2.71 -13.57 5.27
CA PHE A 136 1.69 -14.41 5.89
C PHE A 136 0.24 -14.03 5.56
N THR A 137 -0.09 -12.74 5.39
CA THR A 137 -1.48 -12.28 5.18
C THR A 137 -1.82 -11.90 3.75
N LYS A 138 -0.83 -11.64 2.88
CA LYS A 138 -1.05 -11.29 1.47
C LYS A 138 -0.52 -12.34 0.50
N LEU A 139 0.80 -12.50 0.40
CA LEU A 139 1.44 -13.29 -0.65
C LEU A 139 1.10 -14.79 -0.55
N SER A 140 1.15 -15.37 0.64
CA SER A 140 0.77 -16.78 0.84
C SER A 140 -0.73 -17.02 0.59
N VAL A 141 -1.55 -16.01 0.88
CA VAL A 141 -3.01 -16.05 0.73
C VAL A 141 -3.40 -15.97 -0.73
N ASP A 142 -2.97 -14.94 -1.47
CA ASP A 142 -3.36 -14.76 -2.88
C ASP A 142 -2.79 -15.87 -3.78
N LEU A 143 -1.61 -16.42 -3.46
CA LEU A 143 -1.12 -17.65 -4.11
C LEU A 143 -2.03 -18.86 -3.83
N TYR A 144 -2.54 -19.02 -2.62
CA TYR A 144 -3.46 -20.11 -2.28
C TYR A 144 -4.84 -19.94 -2.92
N SER A 145 -5.49 -18.79 -2.78
CA SER A 145 -6.81 -18.55 -3.38
C SER A 145 -6.75 -18.48 -4.90
N GLY A 146 -5.72 -17.88 -5.49
CA GLY A 146 -5.45 -17.95 -6.93
C GLY A 146 -5.30 -19.38 -7.43
N ALA A 147 -4.58 -20.24 -6.70
CA ALA A 147 -4.45 -21.65 -7.04
C ALA A 147 -5.73 -22.46 -6.81
N LEU A 148 -6.53 -22.13 -5.79
CA LEU A 148 -7.85 -22.73 -5.53
C LEU A 148 -8.82 -22.41 -6.67
N PHE A 149 -8.78 -21.19 -7.22
CA PHE A 149 -9.55 -20.80 -8.39
C PHE A 149 -9.22 -21.67 -9.61
N ILE A 150 -7.93 -21.88 -9.89
CA ILE A 150 -7.47 -22.71 -11.00
C ILE A 150 -7.77 -24.20 -10.76
N LYS A 151 -7.68 -24.68 -9.51
CA LYS A 151 -8.10 -26.05 -9.13
C LYS A 151 -9.58 -26.27 -9.46
N GLU A 152 -10.48 -25.39 -9.01
CA GLU A 152 -11.93 -25.55 -9.19
C GLU A 152 -12.38 -25.38 -10.65
N SER A 153 -11.65 -24.58 -11.45
CA SER A 153 -12.02 -24.26 -12.84
C SER A 153 -11.33 -25.11 -13.92
N LEU A 154 -10.13 -25.65 -13.66
CA LEU A 154 -9.39 -26.50 -14.61
C LEU A 154 -9.16 -27.94 -14.11
N GLY A 155 -9.50 -28.25 -12.85
CA GLY A 155 -9.20 -29.55 -12.23
C GLY A 155 -7.70 -29.77 -11.95
N TRP A 156 -6.88 -28.72 -11.99
CA TRP A 156 -5.42 -28.82 -11.88
C TRP A 156 -4.94 -28.95 -10.42
N ASN A 157 -3.76 -29.54 -10.24
CA ASN A 157 -3.13 -29.64 -8.93
C ASN A 157 -2.80 -28.25 -8.36
N LEU A 158 -3.08 -28.04 -7.07
CA LEU A 158 -2.88 -26.76 -6.39
C LEU A 158 -1.45 -26.20 -6.57
N TYR A 159 -0.42 -27.02 -6.37
CA TYR A 159 0.98 -26.58 -6.48
C TYR A 159 1.42 -26.30 -7.92
N LEU A 160 0.85 -27.01 -8.91
CA LEU A 160 1.05 -26.71 -10.32
C LEU A 160 0.45 -25.33 -10.67
N SER A 161 -0.73 -25.04 -10.14
CA SER A 161 -1.39 -23.74 -10.29
C SER A 161 -0.59 -22.60 -9.65
N ILE A 162 -0.06 -22.80 -8.42
CA ILE A 162 0.85 -21.84 -7.76
C ILE A 162 2.07 -21.55 -8.64
N LEU A 163 2.74 -22.59 -9.14
CA LEU A 163 3.94 -22.45 -9.97
C LEU A 163 3.66 -21.68 -11.28
N LEU A 164 2.54 -21.96 -11.93
CA LEU A 164 2.13 -21.29 -13.16
C LEU A 164 1.78 -19.81 -12.91
N LEU A 165 1.09 -19.48 -11.82
CA LEU A 165 0.80 -18.10 -11.43
C LEU A 165 2.08 -17.29 -11.18
N ILE A 166 3.04 -17.86 -10.44
CA ILE A 166 4.33 -17.21 -10.19
C ILE A 166 5.12 -17.01 -11.49
N ALA A 167 5.15 -18.02 -12.37
CA ALA A 167 5.86 -17.92 -13.65
C ALA A 167 5.28 -16.84 -14.58
N MET A 168 3.95 -16.75 -14.69
CA MET A 168 3.27 -15.73 -15.48
C MET A 168 3.40 -14.33 -14.86
N THR A 169 3.24 -14.21 -13.54
CA THR A 169 3.45 -12.94 -12.82
C THR A 169 4.87 -12.44 -13.02
N ALA A 170 5.88 -13.27 -12.77
CA ALA A 170 7.28 -12.86 -12.89
C ALA A 170 7.61 -12.31 -14.29
N LEU A 171 7.04 -12.91 -15.36
CA LEU A 171 7.19 -12.43 -16.74
C LEU A 171 6.64 -10.99 -16.93
N LEU A 172 5.54 -10.64 -16.23
CA LEU A 172 4.99 -9.29 -16.17
C LEU A 172 5.85 -8.37 -15.26
N THR A 173 6.19 -8.77 -14.04
CA THR A 173 6.97 -7.95 -13.08
C THR A 173 8.36 -7.58 -13.61
N ILE A 174 9.04 -8.53 -14.27
CA ILE A 174 10.40 -8.37 -14.82
C ILE A 174 10.42 -7.27 -15.89
N SER A 175 9.33 -7.15 -16.65
CA SER A 175 9.24 -6.35 -17.86
C SER A 175 8.57 -4.99 -17.64
N GLY A 176 7.44 -4.95 -16.91
CA GLY A 176 6.54 -3.79 -16.82
C GLY A 176 7.04 -2.58 -16.02
N GLY A 177 7.35 -2.79 -14.73
CA GLY A 177 7.49 -1.69 -13.74
C GLY A 177 6.17 -0.96 -13.44
N LEU A 178 6.15 -0.11 -12.40
CA LEU A 178 4.89 0.44 -11.84
C LEU A 178 4.03 1.21 -12.88
N VAL A 179 4.64 1.84 -13.89
CA VAL A 179 3.90 2.50 -14.98
C VAL A 179 3.02 1.51 -15.74
N ALA A 180 3.58 0.37 -16.16
CA ALA A 180 2.84 -0.63 -16.92
C ALA A 180 1.75 -1.27 -16.06
N VAL A 181 2.07 -1.59 -14.80
CA VAL A 181 1.12 -2.14 -13.82
C VAL A 181 -0.11 -1.22 -13.69
N ILE A 182 0.07 0.08 -13.42
CA ILE A 182 -1.07 1.02 -13.30
C ILE A 182 -1.95 1.05 -14.57
N TYR A 183 -1.36 0.89 -15.76
CA TYR A 183 -2.14 0.81 -17.01
C TYR A 183 -2.86 -0.52 -17.20
N THR A 184 -2.26 -1.67 -16.84
CA THR A 184 -2.94 -2.97 -16.88
C THR A 184 -4.05 -3.04 -15.83
N ASP A 185 -3.80 -2.56 -14.60
CA ASP A 185 -4.79 -2.42 -13.53
C ASP A 185 -6.01 -1.62 -14.04
N THR A 186 -5.77 -0.52 -14.74
CA THR A 186 -6.85 0.36 -15.25
C THR A 186 -7.77 -0.39 -16.22
N VAL A 187 -7.23 -1.19 -17.14
CA VAL A 187 -8.02 -2.00 -18.09
C VAL A 187 -8.75 -3.14 -17.38
N GLN A 188 -8.04 -3.81 -16.47
CA GLN A 188 -8.55 -4.91 -15.68
C GLN A 188 -9.72 -4.48 -14.78
N ALA A 189 -9.68 -3.30 -14.16
CA ALA A 189 -10.76 -2.76 -13.34
C ALA A 189 -12.10 -2.74 -14.09
N PHE A 190 -12.12 -2.24 -15.33
CA PHE A 190 -13.35 -2.20 -16.15
C PHE A 190 -13.87 -3.60 -16.48
N LEU A 191 -12.99 -4.52 -16.85
CA LEU A 191 -13.36 -5.89 -17.23
C LEU A 191 -13.82 -6.72 -16.02
N MET A 192 -13.20 -6.50 -14.86
CA MET A 192 -13.54 -7.12 -13.57
C MET A 192 -14.92 -6.67 -13.08
N ILE A 193 -15.18 -5.36 -13.11
CA ILE A 193 -16.50 -4.81 -12.78
C ILE A 193 -17.56 -5.30 -13.78
N ALA A 194 -17.27 -5.31 -15.09
CA ALA A 194 -18.22 -5.76 -16.10
C ALA A 194 -18.55 -7.26 -15.99
N GLY A 195 -17.54 -8.12 -15.80
CA GLY A 195 -17.71 -9.56 -15.62
C GLY A 195 -18.49 -9.91 -14.36
N ALA A 196 -18.13 -9.31 -13.22
CA ALA A 196 -18.81 -9.53 -11.95
C ALA A 196 -20.25 -8.97 -11.94
N LEU A 197 -20.51 -7.81 -12.57
CA LEU A 197 -21.88 -7.31 -12.78
C LEU A 197 -22.71 -8.26 -13.66
N CYS A 198 -22.13 -8.81 -14.72
CA CYS A 198 -22.82 -9.75 -15.60
C CYS A 198 -23.15 -11.06 -14.87
N LEU A 199 -22.20 -11.62 -14.12
CA LEU A 199 -22.44 -12.77 -13.24
C LEU A 199 -23.59 -12.49 -12.26
N THR A 200 -23.55 -11.33 -11.59
CA THR A 200 -24.55 -10.92 -10.60
C THR A 200 -25.93 -10.82 -11.24
N GLY A 201 -26.04 -10.22 -12.43
CA GLY A 201 -27.30 -10.12 -13.17
C GLY A 201 -27.88 -11.49 -13.54
N ILE A 202 -27.08 -12.38 -14.12
CA ILE A 202 -27.53 -13.74 -14.48
C ILE A 202 -27.91 -14.55 -13.23
N SER A 203 -27.11 -14.43 -12.16
CA SER A 203 -27.33 -15.14 -10.89
C SER A 203 -28.60 -14.66 -10.18
N LEU A 204 -28.83 -13.35 -10.12
CA LEU A 204 -30.07 -12.78 -9.58
C LEU A 204 -31.30 -13.24 -10.37
N VAL A 205 -31.23 -13.28 -11.70
CA VAL A 205 -32.34 -13.80 -12.53
C VAL A 205 -32.64 -15.27 -12.22
N LYS A 206 -31.61 -16.11 -11.99
CA LYS A 206 -31.81 -17.53 -11.62
C LYS A 206 -32.52 -17.73 -10.28
N VAL A 207 -32.32 -16.86 -9.29
CA VAL A 207 -32.95 -16.98 -7.95
C VAL A 207 -34.22 -16.17 -7.76
N GLY A 208 -34.67 -15.40 -8.76
CA GLY A 208 -35.87 -14.55 -8.63
C GLY A 208 -35.61 -13.15 -8.05
N GLY A 209 -34.38 -12.64 -8.16
CA GLY A 209 -33.99 -11.30 -7.72
C GLY A 209 -33.64 -11.21 -6.24
N PHE A 210 -33.48 -9.97 -5.73
CA PHE A 210 -33.06 -9.72 -4.35
C PHE A 210 -33.99 -10.33 -3.30
N GLU A 211 -35.29 -10.41 -3.55
CA GLU A 211 -36.25 -11.02 -2.63
C GLU A 211 -36.10 -12.55 -2.60
N GLY A 212 -35.75 -13.16 -3.74
CA GLY A 212 -35.35 -14.56 -3.83
C GLY A 212 -34.01 -14.84 -3.15
N VAL A 213 -33.07 -13.89 -3.13
CA VAL A 213 -31.87 -13.97 -2.26
C VAL A 213 -32.29 -13.92 -0.79
N ARG A 214 -33.16 -12.97 -0.42
CA ARG A 214 -33.59 -12.73 0.97
C ARG A 214 -34.29 -13.95 1.59
N HIS A 215 -35.13 -14.65 0.82
CA HIS A 215 -35.78 -15.87 1.25
C HIS A 215 -34.89 -17.10 1.06
N GLY A 216 -34.42 -17.36 -0.17
CA GLY A 216 -33.70 -18.57 -0.52
C GLY A 216 -32.38 -18.74 0.25
N TYR A 217 -31.71 -17.66 0.66
CA TYR A 217 -30.51 -17.76 1.50
C TYR A 217 -30.80 -18.32 2.89
N MET A 218 -31.96 -18.00 3.47
CA MET A 218 -32.37 -18.51 4.79
C MET A 218 -32.85 -19.97 4.73
N GLU A 219 -33.30 -20.40 3.54
CA GLU A 219 -33.73 -21.77 3.24
C GLU A 219 -32.59 -22.66 2.71
N ALA A 220 -31.39 -22.11 2.51
CA ALA A 220 -30.24 -22.81 1.93
C ALA A 220 -29.47 -23.69 2.94
N THR A 221 -30.15 -24.74 3.40
CA THR A 221 -29.59 -25.84 4.21
C THR A 221 -29.32 -27.09 3.36
N PRO A 222 -28.31 -27.92 3.71
CA PRO A 222 -27.99 -29.12 2.95
C PRO A 222 -29.00 -30.25 3.17
N ASN A 223 -29.35 -30.96 2.10
CA ASN A 223 -30.23 -32.12 2.14
C ASN A 223 -29.48 -33.37 2.59
N ILE A 224 -29.37 -33.55 3.91
CA ILE A 224 -28.76 -34.71 4.59
C ILE A 224 -29.19 -36.04 3.94
N SER A 225 -30.48 -36.19 3.59
CA SER A 225 -30.99 -37.44 3.03
C SER A 225 -30.46 -37.76 1.63
N ALA A 226 -30.27 -36.75 0.78
CA ALA A 226 -29.70 -36.93 -0.56
C ALA A 226 -28.18 -37.19 -0.50
N ILE A 227 -27.49 -36.53 0.43
CA ILE A 227 -26.05 -36.69 0.67
C ILE A 227 -25.75 -38.12 1.15
N LEU A 228 -26.40 -38.59 2.22
CA LEU A 228 -26.17 -39.93 2.77
C LEU A 228 -26.60 -41.06 1.84
N LEU A 229 -27.56 -40.83 0.92
CA LEU A 229 -27.89 -41.77 -0.15
C LEU A 229 -26.84 -41.82 -1.28
N SER A 230 -26.09 -40.73 -1.48
CA SER A 230 -25.07 -40.63 -2.53
C SER A 230 -23.71 -41.18 -2.05
N SER A 231 -23.31 -40.86 -0.82
CA SER A 231 -22.07 -41.31 -0.19
C SER A 231 -22.38 -42.03 1.14
N PRO A 232 -22.80 -43.31 1.12
CA PRO A 232 -23.29 -44.04 2.31
C PRO A 232 -22.21 -44.40 3.35
N ASN A 233 -20.97 -43.97 3.15
CA ASN A 233 -19.86 -44.11 4.11
C ASN A 233 -19.66 -42.85 4.96
N LEU A 234 -20.36 -41.75 4.69
CA LEU A 234 -20.24 -40.48 5.44
C LEU A 234 -20.85 -40.60 6.84
N THR A 235 -20.26 -39.90 7.80
CA THR A 235 -20.87 -39.71 9.12
C THR A 235 -21.83 -38.52 9.11
N TYR A 236 -22.71 -38.44 10.11
CA TYR A 236 -23.54 -37.27 10.37
C TYR A 236 -23.21 -36.71 11.76
N SER A 237 -22.90 -35.41 11.82
CA SER A 237 -22.70 -34.67 13.06
C SER A 237 -23.75 -33.57 13.18
N GLU A 238 -24.56 -33.64 14.24
CA GLU A 238 -25.56 -32.60 14.56
C GLU A 238 -24.90 -31.24 14.82
N SER A 239 -23.71 -31.23 15.42
CA SER A 239 -22.92 -30.02 15.62
C SER A 239 -22.48 -29.41 14.29
N CYS A 240 -21.98 -30.22 13.33
CA CYS A 240 -21.66 -29.73 11.99
C CYS A 240 -22.91 -29.21 11.25
N TYR A 241 -24.04 -29.93 11.33
CA TYR A 241 -25.30 -29.49 10.74
C TYR A 241 -25.79 -28.15 11.30
N ASN A 242 -25.64 -27.90 12.60
CA ASN A 242 -26.00 -26.61 13.21
C ASN A 242 -25.15 -25.44 12.66
N HIS A 243 -23.87 -25.68 12.30
CA HIS A 243 -23.04 -24.67 11.60
C HIS A 243 -23.42 -24.53 10.11
N ALA A 244 -24.00 -25.57 9.50
CA ALA A 244 -24.49 -25.56 8.12
C ALA A 244 -25.82 -24.78 7.93
N ILE A 245 -26.47 -24.35 9.00
CA ILE A 245 -27.71 -23.55 8.96
C ILE A 245 -27.39 -22.03 8.83
N PRO A 246 -28.08 -21.28 7.95
CA PRO A 246 -27.97 -19.82 7.88
C PRO A 246 -28.37 -19.13 9.20
N LYS A 247 -27.52 -18.24 9.73
CA LYS A 247 -27.80 -17.47 10.96
C LYS A 247 -28.97 -16.50 10.75
N PRO A 248 -29.83 -16.23 11.76
CA PRO A 248 -30.99 -15.33 11.62
C PRO A 248 -30.58 -13.90 11.22
N ASP A 249 -29.49 -13.39 11.77
CA ASP A 249 -28.95 -12.05 11.46
C ASP A 249 -27.92 -12.06 10.32
N SER A 250 -27.89 -13.11 9.49
CA SER A 250 -27.01 -13.17 8.30
C SER A 250 -27.33 -12.10 7.25
N LEU A 251 -28.53 -11.51 7.27
CA LEU A 251 -28.94 -10.40 6.41
C LEU A 251 -28.53 -9.01 6.96
N LYS A 252 -27.94 -8.93 8.16
CA LYS A 252 -27.42 -7.68 8.75
C LYS A 252 -25.90 -7.60 8.60
N ILE A 253 -25.40 -6.39 8.40
CA ILE A 253 -23.97 -6.07 8.38
C ILE A 253 -23.41 -6.07 9.81
N LEU A 254 -23.85 -5.14 10.64
CA LEU A 254 -23.50 -5.12 12.06
C LEU A 254 -24.48 -5.97 12.86
N ARG A 255 -23.95 -6.89 13.69
CA ARG A 255 -24.74 -7.77 14.56
C ARG A 255 -24.47 -7.50 16.04
N GLU A 256 -25.14 -8.23 16.94
CA GLU A 256 -25.05 -8.05 18.39
C GLU A 256 -23.62 -8.11 18.94
N ALA A 257 -23.38 -7.51 20.11
CA ALA A 257 -22.02 -7.34 20.65
C ALA A 257 -21.31 -8.67 21.02
N GLN A 258 -22.03 -9.79 21.02
CA GLN A 258 -21.56 -11.15 21.29
C GLN A 258 -21.63 -12.07 20.05
N ASP A 259 -21.95 -11.54 18.86
CA ASP A 259 -21.92 -12.33 17.63
C ASP A 259 -20.48 -12.80 17.30
N PRO A 260 -20.29 -14.07 16.90
CA PRO A 260 -18.96 -14.65 16.66
C PRO A 260 -18.37 -14.35 15.28
N ASP A 261 -19.11 -13.72 14.36
CA ASP A 261 -18.61 -13.34 13.03
C ASP A 261 -18.29 -11.84 12.96
N LEU A 262 -19.21 -11.01 13.48
CA LEU A 262 -19.14 -9.55 13.35
C LEU A 262 -19.85 -8.79 14.49
N PRO A 263 -19.23 -8.75 15.69
CA PRO A 263 -19.77 -7.98 16.81
C PRO A 263 -19.57 -6.48 16.59
N TRP A 264 -20.67 -5.71 16.52
CA TRP A 264 -20.64 -4.31 16.07
C TRP A 264 -19.64 -3.41 16.79
N LEU A 265 -19.52 -3.58 18.11
CA LEU A 265 -18.65 -2.77 18.97
C LEU A 265 -17.18 -3.11 18.76
N GLY A 266 -16.86 -4.39 18.53
CA GLY A 266 -15.54 -4.85 18.12
C GLY A 266 -15.16 -4.28 16.76
N PHE A 267 -16.09 -4.30 15.80
CA PHE A 267 -15.85 -3.74 14.47
C PHE A 267 -15.52 -2.23 14.54
N LEU A 268 -16.35 -1.43 15.21
CA LEU A 268 -16.15 0.03 15.25
C LEU A 268 -14.96 0.48 16.12
N LEU A 269 -14.64 -0.23 17.20
CA LEU A 269 -13.55 0.16 18.12
C LEU A 269 -12.21 -0.57 17.87
N GLY A 270 -12.21 -1.65 17.10
CA GLY A 270 -11.03 -2.45 16.74
C GLY A 270 -10.78 -2.50 15.24
N GLN A 271 -11.71 -3.09 14.48
CA GLN A 271 -11.52 -3.32 13.04
C GLN A 271 -11.39 -2.02 12.23
N THR A 272 -12.19 -0.98 12.54
CA THR A 272 -12.09 0.34 11.90
C THR A 272 -10.74 1.03 12.19
N PRO A 273 -10.27 1.14 13.46
CA PRO A 273 -8.90 1.58 13.76
C PRO A 273 -7.80 0.74 13.12
N ALA A 274 -7.91 -0.60 13.12
CA ALA A 274 -6.95 -1.48 12.44
C ALA A 274 -6.89 -1.20 10.92
N SER A 275 -8.04 -0.99 10.29
CA SER A 275 -8.17 -0.64 8.87
C SER A 275 -7.49 0.69 8.49
N ILE A 276 -7.18 1.58 9.45
CA ILE A 276 -6.35 2.77 9.19
C ILE A 276 -4.94 2.36 8.76
N TRP A 277 -4.40 1.24 9.26
CA TRP A 277 -3.12 0.73 8.74
C TRP A 277 -3.25 0.37 7.25
N TYR A 278 -4.23 -0.45 6.86
CA TYR A 278 -4.38 -0.91 5.47
C TYR A 278 -4.58 0.28 4.50
N TRP A 279 -5.46 1.22 4.82
CA TRP A 279 -5.76 2.33 3.92
C TRP A 279 -4.78 3.49 4.01
N CYS A 280 -4.06 3.67 5.12
CA CYS A 280 -3.29 4.90 5.36
C CYS A 280 -1.80 4.71 5.71
N ALA A 281 -1.34 3.47 5.94
CA ALA A 281 0.07 3.14 6.25
C ALA A 281 0.63 1.93 5.47
N ASP A 282 -0.20 1.19 4.73
CA ASP A 282 0.24 0.13 3.80
C ASP A 282 0.99 0.74 2.61
N GLN A 283 2.16 0.18 2.28
CA GLN A 283 2.98 0.67 1.18
C GLN A 283 2.28 0.47 -0.17
N VAL A 284 1.55 -0.63 -0.39
CA VAL A 284 0.87 -0.94 -1.66
C VAL A 284 -0.12 0.16 -2.01
N ILE A 285 -0.99 0.51 -1.06
CA ILE A 285 -2.05 1.51 -1.24
C ILE A 285 -1.44 2.91 -1.37
N VAL A 286 -0.57 3.31 -0.42
CA VAL A 286 -0.08 4.70 -0.38
C VAL A 286 0.89 5.00 -1.53
N GLN A 287 1.74 4.05 -1.95
CA GLN A 287 2.68 4.24 -3.07
C GLN A 287 1.95 4.54 -4.39
N ARG A 288 0.79 3.90 -4.62
CA ARG A 288 -0.06 4.18 -5.79
C ARG A 288 -0.67 5.58 -5.76
N VAL A 289 -1.14 6.07 -4.60
CA VAL A 289 -1.62 7.46 -4.48
C VAL A 289 -0.50 8.49 -4.65
N LEU A 290 0.71 8.20 -4.15
CA LEU A 290 1.89 9.07 -4.31
C LEU A 290 2.45 9.12 -5.74
N ALA A 291 1.94 8.29 -6.67
CA ALA A 291 2.22 8.36 -8.10
C ALA A 291 1.28 9.32 -8.86
N ALA A 292 0.24 9.86 -8.22
CA ALA A 292 -0.65 10.86 -8.81
C ALA A 292 0.07 12.21 -9.02
N LYS A 293 -0.22 12.90 -10.13
CA LYS A 293 0.53 14.10 -10.53
C LYS A 293 0.40 15.34 -9.63
N ASN A 294 -0.60 15.41 -8.75
CA ASN A 294 -0.79 16.46 -7.74
C ASN A 294 -1.88 16.06 -6.72
N ILE A 295 -2.02 16.84 -5.65
CA ILE A 295 -2.99 16.60 -4.56
C ILE A 295 -4.45 16.53 -5.05
N ALA A 296 -4.82 17.31 -6.05
CA ALA A 296 -6.17 17.29 -6.61
C ALA A 296 -6.47 15.95 -7.31
N HIS A 297 -5.48 15.40 -8.01
CA HIS A 297 -5.59 14.08 -8.63
C HIS A 297 -5.56 12.94 -7.60
N ALA A 298 -4.75 13.06 -6.54
CA ALA A 298 -4.71 12.10 -5.44
C ALA A 298 -6.06 11.99 -4.69
N LYS A 299 -6.68 13.14 -4.38
CA LYS A 299 -8.05 13.20 -3.83
C LYS A 299 -9.09 12.64 -4.80
N GLY A 300 -8.96 12.97 -6.10
CA GLY A 300 -9.83 12.42 -7.15
C GLY A 300 -9.77 10.89 -7.21
N SER A 301 -8.59 10.29 -7.03
CA SER A 301 -8.45 8.83 -6.98
C SER A 301 -9.06 8.20 -5.73
N THR A 302 -9.00 8.85 -4.55
CA THR A 302 -9.66 8.29 -3.35
C THR A 302 -11.18 8.41 -3.41
N ILE A 303 -11.73 9.48 -3.99
CA ILE A 303 -13.17 9.58 -4.29
C ILE A 303 -13.59 8.42 -5.21
N MET A 304 -12.87 8.22 -6.32
CA MET A 304 -13.19 7.17 -7.28
C MET A 304 -13.10 5.78 -6.66
N ALA A 305 -12.00 5.46 -5.98
CA ALA A 305 -11.83 4.18 -5.30
C ALA A 305 -12.91 3.96 -4.22
N GLY A 306 -13.27 5.00 -3.47
CA GLY A 306 -14.34 4.94 -2.47
C GLY A 306 -15.73 4.72 -3.07
N PHE A 307 -16.01 5.30 -4.25
CA PHE A 307 -17.24 5.01 -4.99
C PHE A 307 -17.25 3.57 -5.53
N LEU A 308 -16.13 3.10 -6.09
CA LEU A 308 -16.01 1.71 -6.57
C LEU A 308 -16.11 0.69 -5.43
N LYS A 309 -15.64 1.03 -4.22
CA LYS A 309 -15.76 0.20 -3.00
C LYS A 309 -17.19 -0.07 -2.51
N ILE A 310 -18.21 0.60 -3.08
CA ILE A 310 -19.61 0.24 -2.85
C ILE A 310 -20.00 -1.03 -3.62
N LEU A 311 -19.34 -1.32 -4.76
CA LEU A 311 -19.72 -2.40 -5.67
C LEU A 311 -19.49 -3.83 -5.12
N PRO A 312 -18.39 -4.16 -4.41
CA PRO A 312 -18.09 -5.52 -3.95
C PRO A 312 -19.18 -6.19 -3.10
N MET A 313 -19.96 -5.41 -2.33
CA MET A 313 -21.16 -5.93 -1.67
C MET A 313 -22.13 -6.58 -2.68
N PHE A 314 -22.39 -5.90 -3.78
CA PHE A 314 -23.33 -6.35 -4.81
C PHE A 314 -22.72 -7.35 -5.79
N ILE A 315 -21.41 -7.26 -6.09
CA ILE A 315 -20.76 -8.05 -7.15
C ILE A 315 -19.84 -9.19 -6.67
N ILE A 316 -19.63 -9.31 -5.35
CA ILE A 316 -18.85 -10.38 -4.70
C ILE A 316 -19.64 -11.05 -3.57
N VAL A 317 -20.12 -10.29 -2.57
CA VAL A 317 -20.81 -10.85 -1.39
C VAL A 317 -22.15 -11.49 -1.78
N ILE A 318 -23.01 -10.76 -2.50
CA ILE A 318 -24.33 -11.27 -2.92
C ILE A 318 -24.22 -12.46 -3.89
N PRO A 319 -23.31 -12.50 -4.89
CA PRO A 319 -23.01 -13.73 -5.64
C PRO A 319 -22.54 -14.89 -4.76
N GLY A 320 -21.74 -14.64 -3.72
CA GLY A 320 -21.39 -15.64 -2.70
C GLY A 320 -22.64 -16.23 -2.02
N MET A 321 -23.56 -15.38 -1.57
CA MET A 321 -24.86 -15.81 -1.01
C MET A 321 -25.68 -16.62 -2.03
N ILE A 322 -25.80 -16.16 -3.28
CA ILE A 322 -26.53 -16.87 -4.34
C ILE A 322 -25.92 -18.25 -4.61
N SER A 323 -24.60 -18.39 -4.51
CA SER A 323 -23.95 -19.69 -4.67
C SER A 323 -24.39 -20.69 -3.60
N ARG A 324 -24.57 -20.27 -2.34
CA ARG A 324 -25.16 -21.14 -1.29
C ARG A 324 -26.59 -21.55 -1.61
N ILE A 325 -27.40 -20.67 -2.20
CA ILE A 325 -28.78 -21.00 -2.62
C ILE A 325 -28.79 -22.08 -3.72
N LEU A 326 -27.84 -22.02 -4.65
CA LEU A 326 -27.78 -22.93 -5.80
C LEU A 326 -27.00 -24.23 -5.52
N PHE A 327 -26.11 -24.24 -4.52
CA PHE A 327 -25.17 -25.33 -4.24
C PHE A 327 -25.06 -25.63 -2.73
N ALA A 328 -26.17 -25.62 -2.00
CA ALA A 328 -26.20 -25.82 -0.55
C ALA A 328 -25.52 -27.13 -0.12
N ASP A 329 -25.83 -28.24 -0.80
CA ASP A 329 -25.27 -29.58 -0.53
C ASP A 329 -23.74 -29.66 -0.71
N ASP A 330 -23.18 -28.81 -1.58
CA ASP A 330 -21.73 -28.72 -1.83
C ASP A 330 -21.01 -27.79 -0.83
N LEU A 331 -21.64 -26.69 -0.46
CA LEU A 331 -21.00 -25.59 0.25
C LEU A 331 -21.19 -25.64 1.77
N ALA A 332 -22.27 -26.29 2.25
CA ALA A 332 -22.62 -26.43 3.65
C ALA A 332 -22.53 -27.91 4.07
N CYS A 333 -21.41 -28.31 4.67
CA CYS A 333 -21.12 -29.72 4.95
C CYS A 333 -21.89 -30.30 6.14
N ILE A 334 -22.18 -31.60 6.09
CA ILE A 334 -22.75 -32.37 7.22
C ILE A 334 -21.70 -33.05 8.13
N SER A 335 -20.47 -33.20 7.65
CA SER A 335 -19.30 -33.72 8.39
C SER A 335 -17.98 -33.21 7.77
N PRO A 336 -16.84 -33.36 8.46
CA PRO A 336 -15.52 -33.05 7.88
C PRO A 336 -15.18 -33.96 6.68
N GLU A 337 -15.61 -35.23 6.68
CA GLU A 337 -15.38 -36.14 5.54
C GLU A 337 -16.08 -35.63 4.27
N HIS A 338 -17.32 -35.12 4.41
CA HIS A 338 -18.08 -34.54 3.31
C HIS A 338 -17.37 -33.33 2.70
N CYS A 339 -16.83 -32.43 3.51
CA CYS A 339 -16.04 -31.30 2.99
C CYS A 339 -14.77 -31.77 2.24
N ILE A 340 -14.12 -32.83 2.71
CA ILE A 340 -12.95 -33.41 2.04
C ILE A 340 -13.34 -34.01 0.68
N GLU A 341 -14.47 -34.72 0.60
CA GLU A 341 -14.99 -35.27 -0.67
C GLU A 341 -15.36 -34.17 -1.68
N VAL A 342 -16.04 -33.11 -1.24
CA VAL A 342 -16.54 -32.06 -2.16
C VAL A 342 -15.49 -31.06 -2.60
N CYS A 343 -14.66 -30.54 -1.67
CA CYS A 343 -13.69 -29.47 -1.97
C CYS A 343 -12.25 -29.77 -1.54
N GLY A 344 -12.01 -30.82 -0.74
CA GLY A 344 -10.67 -31.19 -0.27
C GLY A 344 -10.14 -30.28 0.86
N SER A 345 -11.02 -29.87 1.76
CA SER A 345 -10.72 -29.13 3.00
C SER A 345 -11.58 -29.72 4.12
N ALA A 346 -11.03 -30.01 5.30
CA ALA A 346 -11.82 -30.53 6.42
C ALA A 346 -12.69 -29.46 7.11
N ALA A 347 -12.28 -28.18 7.00
CA ALA A 347 -12.85 -27.08 7.79
C ALA A 347 -14.05 -26.37 7.13
N GLY A 348 -14.34 -26.65 5.85
CA GLY A 348 -15.47 -26.04 5.13
C GLY A 348 -15.17 -25.71 3.67
N CYS A 349 -16.24 -25.66 2.86
CA CYS A 349 -16.17 -25.45 1.40
C CYS A 349 -16.62 -24.05 0.93
N SER A 350 -16.90 -23.12 1.86
CA SER A 350 -17.30 -21.73 1.56
C SER A 350 -16.42 -21.05 0.50
N ASN A 351 -15.10 -21.23 0.60
CA ASN A 351 -14.12 -20.62 -0.32
C ASN A 351 -14.31 -21.00 -1.81
N VAL A 352 -14.94 -22.14 -2.16
CA VAL A 352 -15.20 -22.48 -3.59
C VAL A 352 -16.51 -21.89 -4.14
N ALA A 353 -17.31 -21.20 -3.32
CA ALA A 353 -18.60 -20.66 -3.71
C ALA A 353 -18.59 -19.81 -5.00
N TYR A 354 -17.65 -18.87 -5.12
CA TYR A 354 -17.59 -17.99 -6.30
C TYR A 354 -17.12 -18.72 -7.59
N PRO A 355 -16.01 -19.47 -7.62
CA PRO A 355 -15.64 -20.24 -8.82
C PRO A 355 -16.72 -21.26 -9.23
N ARG A 356 -17.35 -21.95 -8.28
CA ARG A 356 -18.42 -22.92 -8.56
C ARG A 356 -19.65 -22.25 -9.19
N LEU A 357 -19.98 -21.02 -8.75
CA LEU A 357 -21.00 -20.16 -9.39
C LEU A 357 -20.58 -19.73 -10.80
N VAL A 358 -19.36 -19.19 -10.98
CA VAL A 358 -18.82 -18.77 -12.28
C VAL A 358 -18.91 -19.90 -13.31
N MET A 359 -18.43 -21.08 -12.95
CA MET A 359 -18.35 -22.24 -13.84
C MET A 359 -19.72 -22.85 -14.20
N SER A 360 -20.74 -22.63 -13.38
CA SER A 360 -22.09 -23.23 -13.50
C SER A 360 -23.19 -22.25 -13.93
N VAL A 361 -22.92 -20.94 -13.89
CA VAL A 361 -23.91 -19.89 -14.22
C VAL A 361 -23.55 -19.09 -15.46
N MET A 362 -22.27 -18.88 -15.76
CA MET A 362 -21.90 -18.13 -16.97
C MET A 362 -22.06 -18.96 -18.25
N PRO A 363 -22.53 -18.34 -19.35
CA PRO A 363 -22.46 -18.96 -20.67
C PRO A 363 -21.00 -19.08 -21.15
N VAL A 364 -20.81 -20.00 -22.10
CA VAL A 364 -19.53 -20.22 -22.79
C VAL A 364 -18.98 -18.91 -23.37
N GLY A 365 -17.67 -18.72 -23.23
CA GLY A 365 -16.93 -17.52 -23.64
C GLY A 365 -16.95 -16.41 -22.59
N LEU A 366 -18.09 -16.14 -21.94
CA LEU A 366 -18.13 -15.23 -20.80
C LEU A 366 -17.47 -15.86 -19.57
N ARG A 367 -17.67 -17.17 -19.38
CA ARG A 367 -16.95 -17.98 -18.37
C ARG A 367 -15.43 -17.85 -18.53
N GLY A 368 -14.92 -18.08 -19.74
CA GLY A 368 -13.51 -17.88 -20.08
C GLY A 368 -13.03 -16.44 -19.86
N LEU A 369 -13.82 -15.43 -20.25
CA LEU A 369 -13.47 -14.02 -20.00
C LEU A 369 -13.33 -13.72 -18.50
N MET A 370 -14.26 -14.17 -17.67
CA MET A 370 -14.16 -13.97 -16.22
C MET A 370 -12.94 -14.67 -15.64
N MET A 371 -12.66 -15.90 -16.04
CA MET A 371 -11.47 -16.63 -15.60
C MET A 371 -10.18 -15.89 -15.98
N ALA A 372 -10.09 -15.37 -17.20
CA ALA A 372 -8.94 -14.59 -17.65
C ALA A 372 -8.71 -13.35 -16.78
N VAL A 373 -9.79 -12.59 -16.55
CA VAL A 373 -9.80 -11.36 -15.74
C VAL A 373 -9.48 -11.64 -14.27
N MET A 374 -10.02 -12.71 -13.69
CA MET A 374 -9.71 -13.13 -12.32
C MET A 374 -8.25 -13.57 -12.17
N ILE A 375 -7.70 -14.30 -13.15
CA ILE A 375 -6.29 -14.74 -13.12
C ILE A 375 -5.33 -13.55 -13.25
N ALA A 376 -5.69 -12.50 -14.00
CA ALA A 376 -4.89 -11.26 -14.03
C ALA A 376 -5.03 -10.40 -12.77
N ALA A 377 -6.15 -10.49 -12.01
CA ALA A 377 -6.22 -9.88 -10.67
C ALA A 377 -5.08 -10.36 -9.78
N LEU A 378 -4.88 -11.68 -9.72
CA LEU A 378 -3.73 -12.31 -9.03
C LEU A 378 -2.41 -11.70 -9.48
N MET A 379 -2.19 -11.57 -10.79
CA MET A 379 -0.93 -11.05 -11.33
C MET A 379 -0.71 -9.58 -10.97
N SER A 380 -1.77 -8.76 -10.97
CA SER A 380 -1.72 -7.36 -10.53
C SER A 380 -1.43 -7.25 -9.02
N ASP A 381 -2.06 -8.07 -8.18
CA ASP A 381 -1.86 -8.07 -6.73
C ASP A 381 -0.46 -8.60 -6.35
N LEU A 382 -0.03 -9.70 -6.95
CA LEU A 382 1.33 -10.23 -6.78
C LEU A 382 2.38 -9.21 -7.26
N ASP A 383 2.21 -8.58 -8.43
CA ASP A 383 3.08 -7.48 -8.91
C ASP A 383 3.11 -6.31 -7.90
N SER A 384 1.95 -5.96 -7.32
CA SER A 384 1.80 -4.91 -6.31
C SER A 384 2.57 -5.21 -5.03
N ILE A 385 2.44 -6.44 -4.53
CA ILE A 385 3.14 -6.92 -3.33
C ILE A 385 4.64 -7.00 -3.60
N PHE A 386 5.06 -7.57 -4.74
CA PHE A 386 6.46 -7.70 -5.14
C PHE A 386 7.16 -6.34 -5.26
N ASN A 387 6.55 -5.39 -5.98
CA ASN A 387 7.09 -4.03 -6.10
C ASN A 387 7.20 -3.34 -4.73
N SER A 388 6.16 -3.45 -3.88
CA SER A 388 6.12 -2.77 -2.57
C SER A 388 7.11 -3.39 -1.59
N ALA A 389 7.21 -4.73 -1.55
CA ALA A 389 8.18 -5.45 -0.73
C ALA A 389 9.63 -5.16 -1.14
N SER A 390 9.90 -5.19 -2.45
CA SER A 390 11.18 -4.77 -3.05
C SER A 390 11.52 -3.32 -2.66
N THR A 391 10.55 -2.41 -2.73
CA THR A 391 10.72 -0.99 -2.33
C THR A 391 11.13 -0.89 -0.85
N ILE A 392 10.37 -1.52 0.07
CA ILE A 392 10.65 -1.49 1.51
C ILE A 392 12.03 -2.10 1.82
N PHE A 393 12.29 -3.33 1.37
CA PHE A 393 13.53 -4.02 1.69
C PHE A 393 14.75 -3.26 1.16
N THR A 394 14.70 -2.75 -0.07
CA THR A 394 15.86 -2.10 -0.69
C THR A 394 16.11 -0.68 -0.15
N LEU A 395 15.06 0.14 0.01
CA LEU A 395 15.22 1.53 0.46
C LEU A 395 15.33 1.66 1.98
N ASP A 396 14.69 0.78 2.75
CA ASP A 396 14.56 0.94 4.19
C ASP A 396 15.42 0.00 5.03
N ILE A 397 15.85 -1.14 4.47
CA ILE A 397 16.75 -2.09 5.15
C ILE A 397 18.12 -2.12 4.45
N TYR A 398 18.17 -2.42 3.14
CA TYR A 398 19.42 -2.63 2.42
C TYR A 398 20.31 -1.38 2.37
N LYS A 399 19.74 -0.19 2.07
CA LYS A 399 20.50 1.08 2.11
C LYS A 399 21.03 1.47 3.49
N MET A 400 20.50 0.91 4.58
CA MET A 400 21.10 1.09 5.91
C MET A 400 22.35 0.22 6.10
N LEU A 401 22.36 -0.99 5.55
CA LEU A 401 23.52 -1.90 5.56
C LEU A 401 24.60 -1.44 4.58
N ARG A 402 24.20 -1.01 3.36
CA ARG A 402 25.10 -0.52 2.31
C ARG A 402 24.74 0.91 1.90
N LYS A 403 25.42 1.88 2.51
CA LYS A 403 25.20 3.33 2.30
C LYS A 403 25.47 3.80 0.86
N GLN A 404 26.40 3.14 0.15
CA GLN A 404 26.71 3.39 -1.26
C GLN A 404 26.35 2.13 -2.07
N ALA A 405 25.09 2.08 -2.52
CA ALA A 405 24.55 1.05 -3.38
C ALA A 405 24.12 1.68 -4.72
N SER A 406 24.49 1.05 -5.84
CA SER A 406 24.11 1.53 -7.19
C SER A 406 22.61 1.31 -7.45
N SER A 407 21.99 2.13 -8.30
CA SER A 407 20.62 1.90 -8.78
C SER A 407 20.45 0.51 -9.41
N ARG A 408 21.47 0.01 -10.15
CA ARG A 408 21.46 -1.34 -10.73
C ARG A 408 21.49 -2.44 -9.66
N GLU A 409 22.34 -2.25 -8.66
CA GLU A 409 22.46 -3.16 -7.52
C GLU A 409 21.16 -3.25 -6.72
N LEU A 410 20.54 -2.09 -6.45
CA LEU A 410 19.29 -1.96 -5.72
C LEU A 410 18.16 -2.78 -6.37
N MET A 411 18.05 -2.73 -7.70
CA MET A 411 17.07 -3.51 -8.47
C MET A 411 17.33 -5.02 -8.41
N ILE A 412 18.59 -5.46 -8.48
CA ILE A 412 18.97 -6.88 -8.40
C ILE A 412 18.63 -7.43 -6.99
N VAL A 413 19.04 -6.72 -5.94
CA VAL A 413 18.78 -7.10 -4.54
C VAL A 413 17.28 -7.17 -4.25
N GLY A 414 16.50 -6.21 -4.77
CA GLY A 414 15.04 -6.22 -4.63
C GLY A 414 14.37 -7.45 -5.26
N ARG A 415 14.80 -7.85 -6.47
CA ARG A 415 14.28 -9.05 -7.15
C ARG A 415 14.68 -10.35 -6.45
N LEU A 416 15.92 -10.44 -5.93
CA LEU A 416 16.36 -11.59 -5.14
C LEU A 416 15.56 -11.72 -3.83
N PHE A 417 15.24 -10.60 -3.19
CA PHE A 417 14.41 -10.58 -1.97
C PHE A 417 12.95 -10.98 -2.26
N VAL A 418 12.37 -10.58 -3.39
CA VAL A 418 11.05 -11.04 -3.82
C VAL A 418 11.03 -12.56 -4.02
N LEU A 419 12.04 -13.14 -4.70
CA LEU A 419 12.16 -14.59 -4.86
C LEU A 419 12.22 -15.32 -3.51
N PHE A 420 12.95 -14.78 -2.55
CA PHE A 420 13.02 -15.29 -1.17
C PHE A 420 11.66 -15.26 -0.46
N MET A 421 10.91 -14.15 -0.56
CA MET A 421 9.55 -14.06 -0.01
C MET A 421 8.59 -15.07 -0.65
N VAL A 422 8.67 -15.27 -1.97
CA VAL A 422 7.84 -16.25 -2.69
C VAL A 422 8.10 -17.67 -2.17
N ILE A 423 9.37 -18.05 -2.00
CA ILE A 423 9.74 -19.38 -1.47
C ILE A 423 9.16 -19.62 -0.07
N ILE A 424 9.26 -18.65 0.84
CA ILE A 424 8.66 -18.76 2.18
C ILE A 424 7.14 -18.81 2.10
N SER A 425 6.52 -18.04 1.20
CA SER A 425 5.06 -17.99 1.06
C SER A 425 4.48 -19.31 0.55
N ILE A 426 5.14 -19.96 -0.41
CA ILE A 426 4.77 -21.32 -0.85
C ILE A 426 4.86 -22.30 0.33
N ALA A 427 5.91 -22.21 1.15
CA ALA A 427 6.08 -23.04 2.34
C ALA A 427 5.04 -22.78 3.45
N TRP A 428 4.33 -21.63 3.40
CA TRP A 428 3.28 -21.27 4.34
C TRP A 428 1.87 -21.66 3.87
N VAL A 429 1.66 -21.95 2.58
CA VAL A 429 0.35 -22.40 2.04
C VAL A 429 -0.26 -23.59 2.82
N PRO A 430 0.49 -24.64 3.24
CA PRO A 430 -0.05 -25.70 4.07
C PRO A 430 -0.61 -25.21 5.42
N VAL A 431 -0.01 -24.17 6.01
CA VAL A 431 -0.49 -23.57 7.27
C VAL A 431 -1.83 -22.86 7.05
N ILE A 432 -1.99 -22.17 5.91
CA ILE A 432 -3.27 -21.53 5.55
C ILE A 432 -4.37 -22.57 5.36
N ILE A 433 -4.08 -23.69 4.68
CA ILE A 433 -5.06 -24.77 4.44
C ILE A 433 -5.67 -25.26 5.75
N GLU A 434 -4.84 -25.49 6.77
CA GLU A 434 -5.24 -25.99 8.09
C GLU A 434 -5.85 -24.91 9.00
N MET A 435 -5.38 -23.65 8.94
CA MET A 435 -5.74 -22.60 9.92
C MET A 435 -6.89 -21.67 9.48
N GLN A 436 -7.37 -21.77 8.24
CA GLN A 436 -8.36 -20.82 7.69
C GLN A 436 -9.82 -21.00 8.14
N GLY A 437 -10.15 -22.02 8.95
CA GLY A 437 -11.52 -22.25 9.45
C GLY A 437 -12.62 -22.35 8.37
N GLY A 438 -12.27 -22.75 7.14
CA GLY A 438 -13.18 -22.75 5.98
C GLY A 438 -13.53 -21.37 5.41
N GLN A 439 -13.12 -20.27 6.06
CA GLN A 439 -13.40 -18.87 5.68
C GLN A 439 -12.13 -18.03 5.67
N ILE A 440 -11.39 -18.06 4.55
CA ILE A 440 -10.05 -17.45 4.50
C ILE A 440 -10.04 -15.94 4.75
N PHE A 441 -11.15 -15.23 4.47
CA PHE A 441 -11.23 -13.80 4.74
C PHE A 441 -11.11 -13.48 6.23
N TYR A 442 -11.82 -14.19 7.12
CA TYR A 442 -11.70 -13.98 8.56
C TYR A 442 -10.31 -14.32 9.09
N TYR A 443 -9.65 -15.35 8.56
CA TYR A 443 -8.25 -15.64 8.87
C TYR A 443 -7.29 -14.48 8.50
N ILE A 444 -7.46 -13.85 7.34
CA ILE A 444 -6.67 -12.67 6.93
C ILE A 444 -6.89 -11.52 7.91
N GLN A 445 -8.15 -11.25 8.26
CA GLN A 445 -8.52 -10.15 9.16
C GLN A 445 -7.99 -10.41 10.58
N GLU A 446 -8.18 -11.61 11.15
CA GLU A 446 -7.69 -11.98 12.48
C GLU A 446 -6.16 -11.80 12.61
N VAL A 447 -5.38 -12.36 11.69
CA VAL A 447 -3.90 -12.25 11.73
C VAL A 447 -3.45 -10.80 11.56
N SER A 448 -4.19 -10.00 10.77
CA SER A 448 -3.94 -8.57 10.62
C SER A 448 -4.31 -7.78 11.88
N ASP A 449 -5.43 -8.08 12.51
CA ASP A 449 -5.96 -7.42 13.72
C ASP A 449 -5.11 -7.69 14.97
N TYR A 450 -4.33 -8.78 14.99
CA TYR A 450 -3.33 -8.99 16.06
C TYR A 450 -2.04 -8.19 15.88
N LEU A 451 -1.69 -7.71 14.68
CA LEU A 451 -0.37 -7.11 14.43
C LEU A 451 -0.41 -5.64 13.96
N THR A 452 -1.51 -5.21 13.33
CA THR A 452 -1.63 -3.90 12.68
C THR A 452 -2.20 -2.76 13.53
N PRO A 453 -3.10 -2.95 14.52
CA PRO A 453 -3.63 -1.84 15.31
C PRO A 453 -2.58 -1.03 16.09
N PRO A 454 -1.51 -1.64 16.67
CA PRO A 454 -0.39 -0.88 17.22
C PRO A 454 0.24 0.08 16.21
N ILE A 455 0.36 -0.34 14.95
CA ILE A 455 0.92 0.48 13.86
C ILE A 455 -0.04 1.65 13.54
N ALA A 456 -1.33 1.36 13.40
CA ALA A 456 -2.36 2.37 13.14
C ALA A 456 -2.34 3.49 14.20
N ALA A 457 -2.20 3.12 15.49
CA ALA A 457 -2.03 4.08 16.58
C ALA A 457 -0.80 4.99 16.40
N LEU A 458 0.36 4.44 16.01
CA LEU A 458 1.60 5.22 15.82
C LEU A 458 1.54 6.20 14.64
N PHE A 459 0.89 5.82 13.54
CA PHE A 459 0.68 6.73 12.40
C PHE A 459 -0.35 7.81 12.72
N LEU A 460 -1.46 7.46 13.37
CA LEU A 460 -2.51 8.39 13.78
C LEU A 460 -1.98 9.45 14.77
N LEU A 461 -1.27 9.01 15.81
CA LEU A 461 -0.58 9.91 16.75
C LEU A 461 0.53 10.71 16.06
N GLY A 462 1.23 10.12 15.09
CA GLY A 462 2.26 10.80 14.30
C GLY A 462 1.71 12.02 13.57
N ILE A 463 0.63 11.86 12.81
CA ILE A 463 0.07 12.93 11.96
C ILE A 463 -0.75 13.95 12.78
N LEU A 464 -1.54 13.49 13.75
CA LEU A 464 -2.51 14.33 14.48
C LEU A 464 -1.94 14.95 15.77
N TRP A 465 -0.97 14.32 16.43
CA TRP A 465 -0.49 14.76 17.75
C TRP A 465 0.98 15.18 17.74
N ARG A 466 1.21 16.50 17.92
CA ARG A 466 2.55 17.12 17.81
C ARG A 466 3.54 16.65 18.88
N ARG A 467 3.06 16.17 20.03
CA ARG A 467 3.89 15.88 21.21
C ARG A 467 4.46 14.45 21.24
N CYS A 468 3.97 13.56 20.38
CA CYS A 468 4.48 12.20 20.23
C CYS A 468 5.96 12.22 19.81
N ASN A 469 6.81 11.47 20.51
CA ASN A 469 8.26 11.38 20.25
C ASN A 469 8.71 9.94 19.97
N GLU A 470 9.98 9.75 19.57
CA GLU A 470 10.54 8.43 19.24
C GLU A 470 10.35 7.42 20.36
N THR A 471 10.72 7.79 21.59
CA THR A 471 10.67 6.86 22.73
C THR A 471 9.25 6.38 23.04
N GLY A 472 8.25 7.28 22.97
CA GLY A 472 6.86 6.90 23.16
C GLY A 472 6.32 6.05 22.02
N ALA A 473 6.60 6.43 20.78
CA ALA A 473 6.19 5.64 19.62
C ALA A 473 6.84 4.25 19.60
N PHE A 474 8.12 4.16 19.95
CA PHE A 474 8.85 2.88 20.06
C PHE A 474 8.25 1.99 21.14
N TRP A 475 8.09 2.46 22.38
CA TRP A 475 7.54 1.62 23.45
C TRP A 475 6.05 1.29 23.25
N GLY A 476 5.23 2.22 22.74
CA GLY A 476 3.84 1.95 22.38
C GLY A 476 3.70 0.90 21.28
N GLY A 477 4.57 0.96 20.26
CA GLY A 477 4.67 -0.06 19.21
C GLY A 477 5.12 -1.41 19.76
N MET A 478 6.21 -1.45 20.52
CA MET A 478 6.78 -2.70 21.05
C MET A 478 5.85 -3.42 22.04
N VAL A 479 5.14 -2.69 22.91
CA VAL A 479 4.15 -3.29 23.83
C VAL A 479 2.97 -3.87 23.06
N GLY A 480 2.43 -3.14 22.07
CA GLY A 480 1.35 -3.64 21.23
C GLY A 480 1.77 -4.86 20.39
N PHE A 481 2.96 -4.81 19.78
CA PHE A 481 3.52 -5.93 19.03
C PHE A 481 3.73 -7.17 19.91
N PHE A 482 4.23 -7.01 21.13
CA PHE A 482 4.42 -8.14 22.05
C PHE A 482 3.08 -8.79 22.44
N LEU A 483 2.08 -8.00 22.83
CA LEU A 483 0.75 -8.50 23.18
C LEU A 483 0.03 -9.13 21.97
N GLY A 484 0.19 -8.53 20.80
CA GLY A 484 -0.36 -9.00 19.53
C GLY A 484 0.26 -10.32 19.05
N ALA A 485 1.60 -10.38 19.01
CA ALA A 485 2.33 -11.60 18.69
C ALA A 485 2.05 -12.72 19.71
N LEU A 486 1.86 -12.39 20.99
CA LEU A 486 1.43 -13.35 22.00
C LEU A 486 0.03 -13.92 21.70
N ARG A 487 -0.97 -13.09 21.37
CA ARG A 487 -2.31 -13.59 20.97
C ARG A 487 -2.27 -14.41 19.69
N LEU A 488 -1.46 -14.02 18.72
CA LEU A 488 -1.27 -14.76 17.46
C LEU A 488 -0.63 -16.14 17.69
N VAL A 489 0.43 -16.22 18.51
CA VAL A 489 1.04 -17.50 18.90
C VAL A 489 0.03 -18.36 19.66
N LEU A 490 -0.76 -17.77 20.56
CA LEU A 490 -1.81 -18.49 21.29
C LEU A 490 -2.94 -18.96 20.36
N ALA A 491 -3.28 -18.26 19.28
CA ALA A 491 -4.24 -18.72 18.27
C ALA A 491 -3.71 -19.95 17.48
N PHE A 492 -2.43 -19.95 17.10
CA PHE A 492 -1.82 -21.10 16.42
C PHE A 492 -1.66 -22.34 17.31
N VAL A 493 -1.60 -22.16 18.63
CA VAL A 493 -1.56 -23.24 19.64
C VAL A 493 -2.97 -23.73 19.98
N TYR A 494 -3.87 -22.83 20.37
CA TYR A 494 -5.26 -23.13 20.73
C TYR A 494 -6.17 -22.99 19.51
N ARG A 495 -5.97 -23.92 18.58
CA ARG A 495 -6.69 -24.02 17.29
C ARG A 495 -8.18 -24.24 17.51
N GLU A 496 -8.98 -23.75 16.57
CA GLU A 496 -10.39 -24.14 16.44
C GLU A 496 -10.47 -25.66 16.20
N PRO A 497 -11.30 -26.40 16.96
CA PRO A 497 -11.59 -27.80 16.66
C PRO A 497 -12.40 -27.92 15.36
N LEU A 498 -12.44 -29.13 14.79
CA LEU A 498 -13.44 -29.47 13.78
C LEU A 498 -14.84 -29.55 14.42
N CYS A 499 -15.89 -29.37 13.61
CA CYS A 499 -17.27 -29.25 14.10
C CYS A 499 -17.84 -30.53 14.76
N ASP A 500 -17.18 -31.67 14.65
CA ASP A 500 -17.46 -32.93 15.34
C ASP A 500 -16.85 -33.02 16.76
N GLN A 501 -15.95 -32.10 17.12
CA GLN A 501 -15.13 -32.16 18.34
C GLN A 501 -15.51 -31.10 19.38
N PRO A 502 -15.36 -31.39 20.69
CA PRO A 502 -15.61 -30.41 21.74
C PRO A 502 -14.54 -29.32 21.75
N ASP A 503 -14.97 -28.08 21.95
CA ASP A 503 -14.05 -26.94 21.98
C ASP A 503 -13.46 -26.70 23.38
N GLU A 504 -12.29 -27.32 23.58
CA GLU A 504 -11.44 -27.24 24.78
C GLU A 504 -10.57 -25.97 24.84
N ARG A 505 -10.69 -25.02 23.90
CA ARG A 505 -9.90 -23.77 23.94
C ARG A 505 -10.19 -22.98 25.23
N PRO A 506 -9.17 -22.34 25.84
CA PRO A 506 -9.38 -21.47 26.99
C PRO A 506 -10.38 -20.33 26.68
N SER A 507 -11.22 -19.99 27.65
CA SER A 507 -12.25 -18.94 27.53
C SER A 507 -11.71 -17.60 27.00
N PHE A 508 -10.51 -17.19 27.41
CA PHE A 508 -9.89 -15.94 26.92
C PHE A 508 -9.42 -15.98 25.45
N ILE A 509 -9.39 -17.16 24.82
CA ILE A 509 -9.17 -17.34 23.38
C ILE A 509 -10.51 -17.47 22.65
N LYS A 510 -11.44 -18.23 23.23
CA LYS A 510 -12.74 -18.57 22.65
C LYS A 510 -13.76 -17.43 22.70
N ASP A 511 -13.94 -16.83 23.88
CA ASP A 511 -15.02 -15.88 24.17
C ASP A 511 -14.63 -14.43 23.80
N ILE A 512 -13.35 -14.18 23.51
CA ILE A 512 -12.81 -12.86 23.16
C ILE A 512 -12.46 -12.82 21.66
N HIS A 513 -13.47 -12.43 20.87
CA HIS A 513 -13.38 -12.22 19.42
C HIS A 513 -12.23 -11.28 19.03
N TYR A 514 -11.54 -11.58 17.91
CA TYR A 514 -10.29 -10.92 17.52
C TYR A 514 -10.39 -9.39 17.44
N MET A 515 -11.50 -8.86 16.93
CA MET A 515 -11.73 -7.41 16.84
C MET A 515 -11.70 -6.70 18.21
N TYR A 516 -12.13 -7.37 19.30
CA TYR A 516 -12.01 -6.79 20.65
C TYR A 516 -10.55 -6.78 21.11
N VAL A 517 -9.75 -7.78 20.73
CA VAL A 517 -8.30 -7.74 20.95
C VAL A 517 -7.67 -6.59 20.15
N ALA A 518 -8.07 -6.38 18.89
CA ALA A 518 -7.58 -5.28 18.06
C ALA A 518 -7.86 -3.90 18.69
N ALA A 519 -9.05 -3.72 19.25
CA ALA A 519 -9.40 -2.53 20.03
C ALA A 519 -8.47 -2.36 21.24
N ILE A 520 -8.30 -3.42 22.05
CA ILE A 520 -7.42 -3.41 23.22
C ILE A 520 -5.97 -3.07 22.84
N LEU A 521 -5.43 -3.67 21.76
CA LEU A 521 -4.09 -3.40 21.25
C LEU A 521 -3.94 -1.94 20.79
N PHE A 522 -4.88 -1.42 20.01
CA PHE A 522 -4.88 -0.03 19.55
C PHE A 522 -4.86 0.96 20.73
N TRP A 523 -5.74 0.76 21.72
CA TRP A 523 -5.85 1.67 22.87
C TRP A 523 -4.67 1.53 23.84
N ILE A 524 -4.15 0.33 24.10
CA ILE A 524 -2.95 0.14 24.93
C ILE A 524 -1.72 0.78 24.26
N SER A 525 -1.48 0.52 22.97
CA SER A 525 -0.39 1.18 22.24
C SER A 525 -0.51 2.69 22.23
N SER A 526 -1.73 3.21 22.06
CA SER A 526 -2.01 4.65 22.13
C SER A 526 -1.70 5.25 23.50
N VAL A 527 -2.17 4.61 24.58
CA VAL A 527 -1.95 5.07 25.96
C VAL A 527 -0.47 5.01 26.33
N VAL A 528 0.24 3.92 26.03
CA VAL A 528 1.68 3.80 26.28
C VAL A 528 2.45 4.86 25.48
N ALA A 529 2.14 5.05 24.20
CA ALA A 529 2.79 6.07 23.37
C ALA A 529 2.55 7.49 23.90
N VAL A 530 1.35 7.80 24.37
CA VAL A 530 1.01 9.11 24.97
C VAL A 530 1.71 9.33 26.30
N VAL A 531 1.61 8.39 27.25
CA VAL A 531 2.21 8.51 28.59
C VAL A 531 3.73 8.60 28.50
N VAL A 532 4.37 7.68 27.77
CA VAL A 532 5.84 7.71 27.62
C VAL A 532 6.27 8.98 26.90
N SER A 533 5.58 9.41 25.82
CA SER A 533 5.92 10.67 25.15
C SER A 533 5.85 11.87 26.09
N LEU A 534 4.82 11.96 26.96
CA LEU A 534 4.69 13.07 27.91
C LEU A 534 5.82 13.09 28.95
N CYS A 535 6.26 11.91 29.41
CA CYS A 535 7.33 11.76 30.40
C CYS A 535 8.76 11.95 29.85
N THR A 536 8.97 11.88 28.53
CA THR A 536 10.29 12.03 27.87
C THR A 536 10.38 13.32 27.04
N PRO A 537 11.58 13.76 26.59
CA PRO A 537 11.76 15.07 25.94
C PRO A 537 10.87 15.32 24.70
N PRO A 538 10.49 16.58 24.41
CA PRO A 538 9.69 16.91 23.23
C PRO A 538 10.48 16.64 21.92
N PRO A 539 9.78 16.29 20.83
CA PRO A 539 10.41 16.18 19.50
C PRO A 539 10.83 17.55 18.96
N GLU A 540 11.79 17.57 18.04
CA GLU A 540 12.35 18.80 17.48
C GLU A 540 11.33 19.55 16.61
N GLU A 541 11.29 20.89 16.67
CA GLU A 541 10.28 21.64 15.91
C GLU A 541 10.44 21.44 14.38
N GLY A 542 11.66 21.20 13.89
CA GLY A 542 11.93 20.86 12.49
C GLY A 542 11.22 19.58 12.03
N GLN A 543 11.16 18.54 12.87
CA GLN A 543 10.41 17.31 12.58
C GLN A 543 8.91 17.62 12.46
N ILE A 544 8.34 18.37 13.41
CA ILE A 544 6.90 18.64 13.51
C ILE A 544 6.37 19.46 12.32
N GLN A 545 7.18 20.38 11.79
CA GLN A 545 6.77 21.37 10.77
C GLN A 545 6.31 20.78 9.43
N THR A 546 6.88 19.64 9.01
CA THR A 546 6.57 18.99 7.72
C THR A 546 5.80 17.68 7.87
N THR A 547 5.88 17.02 9.03
CA THR A 547 5.37 15.65 9.23
C THR A 547 4.03 15.56 9.97
N THR A 548 3.42 16.70 10.30
CA THR A 548 2.11 16.76 10.99
C THR A 548 1.11 17.64 10.24
N LEU A 549 -0.18 17.30 10.33
CA LEU A 549 -1.27 18.08 9.75
C LEU A 549 -1.29 19.53 10.28
N TRP A 550 -0.86 19.71 11.53
CA TRP A 550 -0.73 21.02 12.17
C TRP A 550 0.47 21.83 11.67
N GLY A 551 1.59 21.19 11.33
CA GLY A 551 2.76 21.83 10.72
C GLY A 551 2.41 22.45 9.37
N LEU A 552 1.77 21.67 8.50
CA LEU A 552 1.17 22.11 7.23
C LEU A 552 0.27 23.35 7.43
N ASN A 553 -0.59 23.34 8.44
CA ASN A 553 -1.50 24.44 8.73
C ASN A 553 -0.80 25.69 9.33
N LYS A 554 0.23 25.53 10.16
CA LYS A 554 1.08 26.64 10.65
C LYS A 554 1.81 27.30 9.47
N ARG A 555 2.44 26.51 8.60
CA ARG A 555 3.17 26.98 7.41
C ARG A 555 2.25 27.69 6.39
N LYS A 556 1.05 27.14 6.13
CA LYS A 556 0.03 27.80 5.28
C LYS A 556 -0.43 29.15 5.83
N LYS A 557 -0.63 29.28 7.15
CA LYS A 557 -0.98 30.57 7.79
C LYS A 557 0.15 31.59 7.62
N LEU A 558 1.38 31.22 7.95
CA LEU A 558 2.56 32.09 7.81
C LEU A 558 2.76 32.58 6.37
N LYS A 559 2.64 31.69 5.37
CA LYS A 559 2.78 32.10 3.95
C LYS A 559 1.67 33.04 3.50
N ASN A 560 0.43 32.84 3.95
CA ASN A 560 -0.68 33.75 3.66
C ASN A 560 -0.50 35.12 4.34
N GLN A 561 0.03 35.15 5.57
CA GLN A 561 0.36 36.41 6.26
C GLN A 561 1.48 37.16 5.55
N GLY A 562 2.57 36.48 5.16
CA GLY A 562 3.66 37.08 4.38
C GLY A 562 3.19 37.63 3.02
N ARG A 563 2.37 36.87 2.29
CA ARG A 563 1.80 37.29 0.99
C ARG A 563 0.78 38.43 1.12
N ASN A 564 0.14 38.60 2.28
CA ASN A 564 -0.67 39.78 2.56
C ASN A 564 0.22 40.98 2.89
N ALA A 565 1.18 40.86 3.80
CA ALA A 565 2.13 41.94 4.10
C ALA A 565 2.91 42.43 2.87
N GLU A 566 3.27 41.51 1.95
CA GLU A 566 3.89 41.86 0.66
C GLU A 566 2.93 42.63 -0.27
N LYS A 567 1.63 42.32 -0.26
CA LYS A 567 0.62 43.14 -0.94
C LYS A 567 0.49 44.51 -0.29
N ASP A 568 0.39 44.56 1.04
CA ASP A 568 0.21 45.80 1.80
C ASP A 568 1.39 46.76 1.57
N VAL A 569 2.63 46.24 1.58
CA VAL A 569 3.85 46.99 1.20
C VAL A 569 3.81 47.46 -0.26
N ASN A 570 3.36 46.63 -1.20
CA ASN A 570 3.23 47.03 -2.61
C ASN A 570 2.03 47.96 -2.87
N VAL A 571 1.06 48.04 -1.96
CA VAL A 571 -0.04 49.03 -1.95
C VAL A 571 0.38 50.35 -1.29
N LEU A 572 1.38 50.34 -0.40
CA LEU A 572 2.00 51.57 0.15
C LEU A 572 3.00 52.23 -0.82
N LYS A 573 3.73 51.46 -1.65
CA LYS A 573 4.73 52.01 -2.59
C LYS A 573 4.22 53.15 -3.50
N PRO A 574 3.00 53.11 -4.06
CA PRO A 574 2.45 54.22 -4.85
C PRO A 574 2.26 55.53 -4.08
N LEU A 575 2.07 55.47 -2.76
CA LEU A 575 1.79 56.66 -1.92
C LEU A 575 3.05 57.45 -1.55
N ASN A 576 4.23 56.83 -1.57
CA ASN A 576 5.50 57.52 -1.28
C ASN A 576 6.16 58.16 -2.52
N HIS A 577 5.73 57.81 -3.73
CA HIS A 577 6.33 58.32 -4.97
C HIS A 577 5.79 59.69 -5.44
N SER A 578 4.78 60.25 -4.76
CA SER A 578 4.19 61.55 -5.08
C SER A 578 4.77 62.73 -4.30
N ALA A 579 5.69 62.48 -3.35
CA ALA A 579 6.07 63.44 -2.31
C ALA A 579 7.55 63.89 -2.31
N PHE A 580 8.30 63.65 -3.38
CA PHE A 580 9.63 64.27 -3.59
C PHE A 580 9.87 64.55 -5.08
N ASN A 581 9.58 65.79 -5.50
CA ASN A 581 10.07 66.33 -6.77
C ASN A 581 10.26 67.86 -6.64
N GLY A 582 11.52 68.29 -6.48
CA GLY A 582 11.90 69.69 -6.27
C GLY A 582 13.34 69.91 -6.75
N ASN A 583 13.53 70.89 -7.63
CA ASN A 583 14.79 71.12 -8.36
C ASN A 583 15.90 71.71 -7.45
N GLY A 584 17.18 71.38 -7.71
CA GLY A 584 18.26 71.86 -6.82
C GLY A 584 19.73 71.69 -7.24
N VAL A 585 20.12 72.09 -8.46
CA VAL A 585 21.51 72.53 -8.81
C VAL A 585 22.64 71.45 -8.79
N LEU A 586 23.76 71.80 -9.44
CA LEU A 586 24.98 71.00 -9.64
C LEU A 586 25.89 70.95 -8.40
N GLY A 587 26.69 69.87 -8.30
CA GLY A 587 27.86 69.79 -7.43
C GLY A 587 28.61 68.46 -7.64
N GLU A 588 29.89 68.53 -7.98
CA GLU A 588 30.82 67.39 -7.88
C GLU A 588 31.28 67.26 -6.42
N GLU A 589 31.55 66.05 -5.93
CA GLU A 589 32.80 65.78 -5.19
C GLU A 589 33.08 64.28 -4.99
N GLN A 590 34.28 63.98 -4.46
CA GLN A 590 34.92 62.68 -4.53
C GLN A 590 34.72 61.84 -3.27
N CYS A 591 34.82 60.50 -3.42
CA CYS A 591 34.92 59.60 -2.28
C CYS A 591 36.33 59.67 -1.67
N HIS A 592 36.46 60.20 -0.46
CA HIS A 592 37.68 60.17 0.34
C HIS A 592 37.42 59.57 1.75
N LYS A 593 38.46 59.02 2.35
CA LYS A 593 38.42 58.22 3.58
C LYS A 593 38.93 58.97 4.82
N ASP A 594 38.33 58.62 5.97
CA ASP A 594 38.91 58.61 7.33
C ASP A 594 39.40 59.97 7.92
N PRO A 595 39.62 60.09 9.26
CA PRO A 595 38.98 59.44 10.41
C PRO A 595 38.59 60.43 11.56
N ASN A 596 37.98 59.91 12.64
CA ASN A 596 37.98 60.41 14.04
C ASN A 596 37.70 61.91 14.36
N LEU A 597 36.64 62.22 15.14
CA LEU A 597 36.79 62.96 16.42
C LEU A 597 35.52 63.01 17.35
N LEU A 598 35.75 62.65 18.63
CA LEU A 598 35.26 63.18 19.92
C LEU A 598 33.83 63.77 20.17
N ASN A 599 33.24 63.25 21.27
CA ASN A 599 32.59 63.93 22.42
C ASN A 599 31.09 64.38 22.39
N GLY A 600 30.50 64.28 23.60
CA GLY A 600 29.12 64.61 23.98
C GLY A 600 28.42 63.41 24.65
N SER A 601 28.57 63.17 25.96
CA SER A 601 27.65 63.60 27.05
C SER A 601 26.21 63.08 26.87
N GLU A 602 25.56 62.43 27.84
CA GLU A 602 25.54 62.70 29.29
C GLU A 602 25.42 61.46 30.23
N THR A 603 25.63 61.72 31.53
CA THR A 603 25.20 61.07 32.81
C THR A 603 24.07 60.01 32.79
N ASN A 604 23.92 59.09 33.77
CA ASN A 604 24.66 58.65 34.98
C ASN A 604 23.99 57.35 35.51
N LEU A 605 24.71 56.41 36.12
CA LEU A 605 24.50 55.91 37.52
C LEU A 605 25.38 54.68 37.87
N GLU A 606 25.85 54.68 39.13
CA GLU A 606 26.13 53.53 40.03
C GLU A 606 26.98 52.31 39.59
N ASN A 607 28.27 52.45 39.86
CA ASN A 607 29.14 51.51 40.61
C ASN A 607 28.62 50.10 41.00
N GLY A 608 29.44 49.09 40.70
CA GLY A 608 29.39 47.75 41.31
C GLY A 608 30.74 47.03 41.26
N GLN A 609 31.70 47.44 42.11
CA GLN A 609 33.07 46.91 42.10
C GLN A 609 33.22 45.56 42.85
N SER A 610 33.71 44.53 42.15
CA SER A 610 34.74 43.57 42.64
C SER A 610 35.09 42.56 41.53
N GLY A 611 36.32 42.05 41.36
CA GLY A 611 37.58 42.41 42.03
C GLY A 611 38.56 41.22 42.05
N SER A 612 39.78 41.40 41.51
CA SER A 612 40.84 40.37 41.34
C SER A 612 40.46 39.22 40.38
N SER A 613 41.14 38.99 39.24
CA SER A 613 42.57 38.68 39.03
C SER A 613 43.03 37.39 39.72
N ASN A 614 43.37 36.38 38.91
CA ASN A 614 44.76 35.88 38.82
C ASN A 614 44.95 35.03 37.55
N ASN A 615 46.12 35.17 36.91
CA ASN A 615 46.52 34.40 35.72
C ASN A 615 47.27 33.13 36.13
N VAL A 616 47.00 32.02 35.42
CA VAL A 616 47.92 30.88 35.28
C VAL A 616 47.92 30.46 33.79
N THR A 617 49.05 29.98 33.29
CA THR A 617 49.37 29.94 31.85
C THR A 617 49.19 28.58 31.17
N ALA A 618 48.68 28.65 29.93
CA ALA A 618 49.06 27.86 28.74
C ALA A 618 49.01 26.32 28.76
N SER A 619 48.15 25.76 27.89
CA SER A 619 48.54 24.72 26.92
C SER A 619 47.54 24.64 25.75
N ASP A 620 47.76 25.47 24.73
CA ASP A 620 47.63 25.23 23.28
C ASP A 620 47.07 23.83 22.86
N ILE A 621 46.08 23.69 21.96
CA ILE A 621 46.23 23.98 20.52
C ILE A 621 44.88 24.01 19.73
N GLU A 622 44.84 24.92 18.75
CA GLU A 622 44.06 24.99 17.49
C GLU A 622 42.52 24.81 17.43
N THR A 623 41.86 25.96 17.33
CA THR A 623 40.60 26.22 16.63
C THR A 623 40.61 25.86 15.13
N ILE A 624 39.44 25.45 14.64
CA ILE A 624 38.73 25.94 13.43
C ILE A 624 39.55 26.77 12.43
N TYR A 625 39.51 26.41 11.15
CA TYR A 625 39.60 27.38 10.05
C TYR A 625 38.55 27.16 8.95
N SER A 626 38.17 28.27 8.31
CA SER A 626 37.14 28.36 7.29
C SER A 626 37.65 29.06 6.03
N VAL A 627 37.25 28.56 4.86
CA VAL A 627 36.98 29.30 3.60
C VAL A 627 37.94 30.44 3.19
N GLN A 628 38.61 30.27 2.04
CA GLN A 628 38.86 31.40 1.12
C GLN A 628 38.95 30.95 -0.35
N ASN A 629 38.91 31.92 -1.28
CA ASN A 629 38.69 31.69 -2.72
C ASN A 629 39.36 32.80 -3.58
N GLY A 630 39.86 32.46 -4.77
CA GLY A 630 40.56 33.35 -5.72
C GLY A 630 42.09 33.47 -5.47
N GLY A 631 42.93 33.82 -6.46
CA GLY A 631 42.69 33.96 -7.91
C GLY A 631 43.90 34.52 -8.72
N CYS A 632 43.92 34.25 -10.04
CA CYS A 632 44.68 34.91 -11.13
C CYS A 632 46.23 34.81 -11.28
N ALA A 633 46.62 34.05 -12.32
CA ALA A 633 47.28 34.51 -13.57
C ALA A 633 48.82 34.74 -13.70
N GLN A 634 49.44 33.98 -14.62
CA GLN A 634 50.55 34.26 -15.60
C GLN A 634 51.12 32.89 -16.10
N SER A 635 51.73 32.68 -17.28
CA SER A 635 51.79 33.37 -18.60
C SER A 635 52.57 32.49 -19.62
N SER A 636 52.13 32.33 -20.90
CA SER A 636 52.94 32.21 -22.16
C SER A 636 52.10 31.72 -23.38
N GLY A 637 52.67 31.75 -24.61
CA GLY A 637 52.03 31.56 -25.95
C GLY A 637 51.47 30.16 -26.30
N SER A 638 50.62 29.95 -27.33
CA SER A 638 50.64 30.39 -28.75
C SER A 638 51.81 29.81 -29.56
N LYS A 639 51.72 29.21 -30.77
CA LYS A 639 50.70 29.00 -31.87
C LYS A 639 51.24 27.86 -32.80
N MET A 640 50.64 27.29 -33.88
CA MET A 640 49.33 27.29 -34.61
C MET A 640 49.23 25.93 -35.39
N VAL A 641 48.06 25.29 -35.57
CA VAL A 641 47.18 25.27 -36.78
C VAL A 641 47.85 24.97 -38.14
N GLU A 642 47.53 23.80 -38.74
CA GLU A 642 47.18 23.65 -40.18
C GLU A 642 46.37 22.35 -40.45
N ASN A 643 46.11 21.95 -41.71
CA ASN A 643 44.88 21.25 -42.12
C ASN A 643 45.06 20.06 -43.13
N GLU A 644 43.98 19.27 -43.31
CA GLU A 644 43.65 18.42 -44.47
C GLU A 644 44.28 17.02 -44.73
N GLU A 645 43.70 16.31 -45.71
CA GLU A 645 43.63 14.84 -45.90
C GLU A 645 44.89 14.14 -46.49
N ARG A 646 45.13 12.85 -46.17
CA ARG A 646 44.83 11.70 -47.09
C ARG A 646 45.27 10.29 -46.62
N ARG A 647 44.50 9.30 -47.12
CA ARG A 647 44.75 7.86 -47.42
C ARG A 647 46.06 7.19 -46.92
N GLY A 648 45.89 6.03 -46.27
CA GLY A 648 46.98 5.11 -45.91
C GLY A 648 47.28 4.01 -46.94
N VAL A 649 48.02 2.99 -46.49
CA VAL A 649 48.40 1.73 -47.15
C VAL A 649 48.37 0.60 -46.09
N GLU A 650 48.24 -0.65 -46.52
CA GLU A 650 48.10 -1.87 -45.70
C GLU A 650 49.45 -2.63 -45.54
N GLU A 651 49.41 -3.85 -44.98
CA GLU A 651 50.49 -4.85 -44.85
C GLU A 651 51.65 -4.53 -43.87
N GLU A 652 52.35 -5.51 -43.27
CA GLU A 652 51.92 -6.70 -42.49
C GLU A 652 53.14 -7.20 -41.65
N ASP A 653 53.16 -8.48 -41.23
CA ASP A 653 54.12 -9.16 -40.32
C ASP A 653 54.02 -8.78 -38.82
N GLU A 654 53.63 -9.65 -37.88
CA GLU A 654 54.14 -10.98 -37.49
C GLU A 654 55.49 -10.95 -36.72
N SER A 655 55.71 -11.74 -35.66
CA SER A 655 54.80 -12.54 -34.81
C SER A 655 55.49 -12.90 -33.48
N CYS A 656 54.73 -13.02 -32.39
CA CYS A 656 55.06 -13.83 -31.20
C CYS A 656 53.83 -13.97 -30.28
N GLY A 657 52.94 -14.92 -30.57
CA GLY A 657 51.75 -15.20 -29.76
C GLY A 657 51.86 -16.47 -28.92
N ALA A 658 51.33 -16.43 -27.69
CA ALA A 658 50.93 -17.61 -26.92
C ALA A 658 49.92 -17.22 -25.82
N GLY A 659 48.81 -17.95 -25.70
CA GLY A 659 47.81 -17.78 -24.63
C GLY A 659 46.45 -17.26 -25.11
N ASP A 660 45.63 -18.13 -25.70
CA ASP A 660 44.24 -17.81 -26.04
C ASP A 660 43.41 -17.69 -24.75
N ALA A 661 42.80 -16.52 -24.56
CA ALA A 661 41.91 -16.22 -23.44
C ALA A 661 40.70 -15.40 -23.94
N LYS A 662 39.98 -15.95 -24.93
CA LYS A 662 38.56 -15.59 -25.15
C LYS A 662 37.75 -15.93 -23.91
N GLU A 663 37.73 -15.03 -22.94
CA GLU A 663 36.84 -15.14 -21.78
C GLU A 663 35.40 -15.07 -22.28
N GLU A 664 34.72 -16.22 -22.29
CA GLU A 664 33.34 -16.31 -22.73
C GLU A 664 32.47 -15.42 -21.83
N ARG A 665 31.95 -14.31 -22.38
CA ARG A 665 30.82 -13.59 -21.76
C ARG A 665 29.59 -14.50 -21.78
N GLY A 666 29.53 -15.38 -20.78
CA GLY A 666 28.65 -16.53 -20.73
C GLY A 666 27.18 -16.15 -20.86
N CYS A 667 26.39 -17.09 -21.36
CA CYS A 667 24.96 -16.89 -21.61
C CYS A 667 24.23 -16.28 -20.41
N CYS A 668 24.59 -16.69 -19.19
CA CYS A 668 24.05 -16.13 -17.94
C CYS A 668 24.21 -14.61 -17.80
N ILE A 669 25.31 -14.00 -18.27
CA ILE A 669 25.51 -12.55 -18.20
C ILE A 669 24.62 -11.83 -19.22
N LYS A 670 24.49 -12.37 -20.45
CA LYS A 670 23.57 -11.80 -21.46
C LYS A 670 22.11 -11.94 -21.05
N VAL A 671 21.75 -13.06 -20.42
CA VAL A 671 20.43 -13.27 -19.81
C VAL A 671 20.23 -12.29 -18.64
N LEU A 672 21.24 -12.06 -17.79
CA LEU A 672 21.18 -11.05 -16.72
C LEU A 672 21.03 -9.63 -17.25
N ASP A 673 21.74 -9.23 -18.30
CA ASP A 673 21.61 -7.90 -18.91
C ASP A 673 20.22 -7.70 -19.54
N TRP A 674 19.69 -8.72 -20.24
CA TRP A 674 18.33 -8.74 -20.77
C TRP A 674 17.27 -8.66 -19.65
N PHE A 675 17.45 -9.45 -18.58
CA PHE A 675 16.60 -9.48 -17.38
C PHE A 675 16.66 -8.16 -16.60
N CYS A 676 17.81 -7.49 -16.55
CA CYS A 676 17.98 -6.18 -15.92
C CYS A 676 17.32 -5.04 -16.71
N GLY A 677 17.18 -5.18 -18.04
CA GLY A 677 16.41 -4.25 -18.90
C GLY A 677 16.94 -2.80 -18.94
N PHE A 678 18.16 -2.57 -18.48
CA PHE A 678 18.73 -1.25 -18.20
C PHE A 678 19.92 -0.94 -19.12
N LYS A 679 19.81 0.10 -19.96
CA LYS A 679 20.98 0.71 -20.60
C LYS A 679 21.54 1.79 -19.68
N GLU A 680 22.82 1.67 -19.36
CA GLU A 680 23.51 2.55 -18.42
C GLU A 680 24.04 3.81 -19.13
N GLU A 681 23.15 4.79 -19.30
CA GLU A 681 23.58 6.17 -19.55
C GLU A 681 23.80 6.88 -18.20
N LEU A 682 24.95 7.54 -18.02
CA LEU A 682 25.24 8.31 -16.81
C LEU A 682 24.38 9.59 -16.76
N SER A 683 23.16 9.47 -16.26
CA SER A 683 22.41 10.61 -15.76
C SER A 683 23.19 11.23 -14.60
N LYS A 684 23.80 12.40 -14.82
CA LYS A 684 24.34 13.21 -13.73
C LYS A 684 23.19 13.55 -12.79
N ASP A 685 23.26 13.11 -11.54
CA ASP A 685 22.35 13.57 -10.50
C ASP A 685 22.49 15.10 -10.39
N GLN A 686 21.49 15.83 -10.88
CA GLN A 686 21.38 17.25 -10.61
C GLN A 686 21.14 17.40 -9.11
N VAL A 687 22.03 18.13 -8.43
CA VAL A 687 21.87 18.49 -7.03
C VAL A 687 20.78 19.56 -6.96
N ILE A 688 19.52 19.12 -7.00
CA ILE A 688 18.34 19.98 -6.85
C ILE A 688 18.46 20.71 -5.52
N THR A 689 18.42 22.04 -5.54
CA THR A 689 18.54 22.83 -4.31
C THR A 689 17.32 22.62 -3.42
N VAL A 690 17.48 22.78 -2.10
CA VAL A 690 16.37 22.68 -1.14
C VAL A 690 15.21 23.59 -1.54
N GLN A 691 15.51 24.79 -2.04
CA GLN A 691 14.51 25.78 -2.47
C GLN A 691 13.78 25.38 -3.78
N GLU A 692 14.38 24.56 -4.63
CA GLU A 692 13.69 23.96 -5.79
C GLU A 692 12.82 22.78 -5.38
N GLN A 693 13.30 21.92 -4.46
CA GLN A 693 12.47 20.85 -3.89
C GLN A 693 11.22 21.41 -3.21
N GLU A 694 11.34 22.50 -2.44
CA GLU A 694 10.18 23.16 -1.84
C GLU A 694 9.20 23.70 -2.88
N LYS A 695 9.67 24.32 -3.98
CA LYS A 695 8.79 24.76 -5.08
C LYS A 695 8.04 23.58 -5.72
N MET A 696 8.72 22.47 -5.99
CA MET A 696 8.08 21.27 -6.56
C MET A 696 7.02 20.69 -5.62
N VAL A 697 7.30 20.65 -4.30
CA VAL A 697 6.33 20.20 -3.29
C VAL A 697 5.13 21.16 -3.20
N GLU A 698 5.34 22.48 -3.32
CA GLU A 698 4.25 23.45 -3.35
C GLU A 698 3.39 23.35 -4.62
N GLU A 699 3.97 23.04 -5.78
CA GLU A 699 3.22 22.77 -7.01
C GLU A 699 2.40 21.48 -6.92
N LEU A 700 2.97 20.40 -6.37
CA LEU A 700 2.26 19.15 -6.08
C LEU A 700 1.11 19.34 -5.08
N LEU A 701 1.25 20.28 -4.14
CA LEU A 701 0.23 20.64 -3.14
C LEU A 701 -0.74 21.75 -3.60
N TYR A 702 -0.61 22.27 -4.82
CA TYR A 702 -1.52 23.28 -5.34
C TYR A 702 -2.87 22.67 -5.77
N GLU A 703 -3.96 23.33 -5.38
CA GLU A 703 -5.32 22.87 -5.60
C GLU A 703 -6.17 24.06 -6.12
N PRO A 704 -6.63 24.03 -7.40
CA PRO A 704 -7.44 25.12 -7.94
C PRO A 704 -8.75 25.29 -7.15
N PRO A 705 -9.26 26.53 -6.95
CA PRO A 705 -10.40 26.78 -6.07
C PRO A 705 -11.69 26.09 -6.55
N THR A 706 -11.92 26.04 -7.85
CA THR A 706 -13.04 25.31 -8.47
C THR A 706 -12.93 23.80 -8.26
N THR A 707 -11.76 23.23 -8.53
CA THR A 707 -11.47 21.80 -8.30
C THR A 707 -11.64 21.42 -6.82
N ARG A 708 -11.19 22.27 -5.90
CA ARG A 708 -11.36 22.06 -4.44
C ARG A 708 -12.82 22.01 -4.02
N ILE A 709 -13.68 22.85 -4.61
CA ILE A 709 -15.13 22.82 -4.34
C ILE A 709 -15.73 21.51 -4.86
N ILE A 710 -15.40 21.10 -6.09
CA ILE A 710 -15.88 19.85 -6.69
C ILE A 710 -15.45 18.64 -5.86
N LEU A 711 -14.17 18.56 -5.47
CA LEU A 711 -13.63 17.47 -4.64
C LEU A 711 -14.31 17.42 -3.26
N ASN A 712 -14.57 18.56 -2.62
CA ASN A 712 -15.27 18.61 -1.34
C ASN A 712 -16.75 18.24 -1.44
N ILE A 713 -17.44 18.57 -2.55
CA ILE A 713 -18.82 18.12 -2.79
C ILE A 713 -18.85 16.60 -3.00
N ALA A 714 -17.96 16.07 -3.84
CA ALA A 714 -17.85 14.64 -4.10
C ALA A 714 -17.49 13.82 -2.85
N LEU A 715 -16.61 14.36 -1.98
CA LEU A 715 -16.33 13.83 -0.64
C LEU A 715 -17.63 13.66 0.18
N VAL A 716 -18.43 14.73 0.30
CA VAL A 716 -19.67 14.70 1.09
C VAL A 716 -20.68 13.71 0.51
N VAL A 717 -20.79 13.62 -0.82
CA VAL A 717 -21.67 12.64 -1.49
C VAL A 717 -21.22 11.20 -1.21
N VAL A 718 -19.94 10.87 -1.44
CA VAL A 718 -19.42 9.50 -1.25
C VAL A 718 -19.49 9.08 0.23
N CYS A 719 -19.13 9.95 1.17
CA CYS A 719 -19.27 9.65 2.60
C CYS A 719 -20.74 9.51 3.03
N SER A 720 -21.65 10.37 2.55
CA SER A 720 -23.07 10.26 2.86
C SER A 720 -23.69 8.96 2.33
N VAL A 721 -23.33 8.54 1.10
CA VAL A 721 -23.80 7.26 0.53
C VAL A 721 -23.21 6.07 1.29
N GLY A 722 -21.91 6.08 1.61
CA GLY A 722 -21.28 5.02 2.41
C GLY A 722 -21.92 4.86 3.79
N ILE A 723 -22.13 5.97 4.51
CA ILE A 723 -22.80 5.97 5.83
C ILE A 723 -24.26 5.51 5.70
N PHE A 724 -24.99 5.99 4.68
CA PHE A 724 -26.38 5.58 4.46
C PHE A 724 -26.49 4.06 4.24
N LEU A 725 -25.67 3.48 3.36
CA LEU A 725 -25.67 2.04 3.10
C LEU A 725 -25.27 1.23 4.33
N PHE A 726 -24.23 1.68 5.06
CA PHE A 726 -23.74 1.00 6.26
C PHE A 726 -24.79 0.98 7.38
N ILE A 727 -25.56 2.06 7.54
CA ILE A 727 -26.69 2.11 8.48
C ILE A 727 -27.87 1.28 7.95
N TYR A 728 -28.27 1.45 6.69
CA TYR A 728 -29.44 0.80 6.08
C TYR A 728 -29.37 -0.72 6.14
N PHE A 729 -28.19 -1.31 5.94
CA PHE A 729 -27.99 -2.76 6.03
C PHE A 729 -27.56 -3.24 7.42
N SER A 730 -27.58 -2.38 8.45
CA SER A 730 -27.32 -2.74 9.86
C SER A 730 -28.57 -2.64 10.75
N LEU A 731 -29.74 -2.35 10.16
CA LEU A 731 -31.03 -2.25 10.83
C LEU A 731 -31.93 -3.41 10.38
#